data_AF-A0A7I7K774-F1
#
_entry.id   AF-A0A7I7K774-F1
#
_cell.length_a   1.000
_cell.length_b   1.000
_cell.length_c   1.000
_cell.angle_alpha   90.00
_cell.angle_beta   90.00
_cell.angle_gamma   90.00
#
_symmetry.space_group_name_H-M   'P 1'
#
loop_
_entity.id
_entity.type
_entity.pdbx_description
1 polymer ?
#
loop_
_entity_poly.entity_id
_entity_poly.type
_entity_poly.pdbx_seq_one_letter_code
_entity_poly.pdbx_strand_id
1 'polypeptide(L)'
;MPRPRAAAQVTEPASAAGRAAPREELSDSAVVSRSWGMAVATLVSRLTGFARIVLLAAILGAALTSAFTVANQLPNLIAALVLEATFTAIFVPVLARAERDDPDGGAAFIRRLLTLATTLLLVVTVVSTVAAPLLADLMLGSDPQVNRPLTTAFAYLLLPQIIFYGLSSVFMAILNTRNIFGPPAWAPVVNNVVAILTLALYVLVPGELSVDPVEMGNAKLLVLGIGTTLGVVAQAAVLFVAIRREQISVRPLWGIDARLKKFAMMALAMVLYVLISQVGLVVGNRIAAGAAASGPAIYNYTWLVLYLPFGIIGVTVLTVVMPRLSRNAANDDGPAVLADLSLATRLIMVTLIPIVALMTVGGPAIGTALFAYGNFGTVDAGYLGMAITLSAFTLIPYALVLLQLRVFYAREEPWTPIALIVVITVVKIAASLAAPHLTDDPELVAGYLGLANGLGFLAGATVGYVLLRSRLDPPGGHLIGLDVVRTVLVTIAASLGSGLVAHLLDRLLGLDALTAAWGGLGSLLRLLVLGLVMAPLLAAVMLAAKVPEAMAAADVVGRYVRRLSGRRRALTYPELHPDTNSSPRKGSAVSDEHASGAETERSQPPGPATESTTRHERPPADDFQPDVSPTEVLPTPPATGLDTPPGGEEPHLIPGATLANGRYRLLVSHGGPAHLQFWQALDTALDRQVALTFVDPDGALPAHKVQAILDRTQRLGRIDMPGVARVLDVLPIRTGGLVVSEWIRGGSLAEVAETAPSPIGGARAIQSLAAVAEAAHRNGVALSVDHPSRIRVSIDGDVALAFPATLPDANPEDDIRGIGATLYALLVNRWPLPESGTPSGLAPADLDAAGQAVEPRTVDRDIPFQISAAAARAVQENGGIRSAPTLLNLLQQATAIADRTDHIAPVDDRPAGPVEAPWEDEPDPEAEARRRKGLIIGLTAGAVVVIVAVVLLATVLSRIFGDVGDGLGGDALGLNDPTTSQEETAGPTATGSALDPVSATVFSPGGGADAPELADLAIDGDTSTVWPTDTYSDAVPFPNFKSGVGLLLELPEPATIGSVTINLNSTGTAVQVRSASSPSPSSLESTTALTEPTTLRPGSNTIRVEDAEPTSNVLVWITTLGQVDGESRTDISEITLNAAS
;
A
#
# COMPACT_ATOMS: atom_id res chain seq x y z
N MET A 1 70.54 50.69 -0.82
CA MET A 1 69.92 50.41 0.49
C MET A 1 68.85 51.47 0.75
N PRO A 2 67.79 51.19 1.52
CA PRO A 2 66.97 49.97 1.55
C PRO A 2 65.88 50.01 0.44
N ARG A 3 64.96 49.04 0.39
CA ARG A 3 63.74 49.11 -0.46
C ARG A 3 62.51 49.35 0.43
N PRO A 4 61.60 50.30 0.13
CA PRO A 4 60.32 50.44 0.83
C PRO A 4 59.32 49.35 0.42
N ARG A 5 58.28 49.15 1.23
CA ARG A 5 57.25 48.11 1.03
C ARG A 5 56.28 48.48 -0.11
N ALA A 6 55.89 47.48 -0.90
CA ALA A 6 54.75 47.59 -1.82
C ALA A 6 53.41 47.44 -1.06
N ALA A 7 52.32 47.92 -1.66
CA ALA A 7 50.98 47.93 -1.06
C ALA A 7 50.34 46.52 -0.99
N ALA A 8 49.42 46.34 -0.05
CA ALA A 8 48.56 45.15 -0.01
C ALA A 8 47.57 45.17 -1.18
N GLN A 9 47.40 44.04 -1.86
CA GLN A 9 46.34 43.86 -2.84
C GLN A 9 45.01 43.68 -2.11
N VAL A 10 44.01 44.49 -2.46
CA VAL A 10 42.62 44.26 -2.04
C VAL A 10 42.14 43.00 -2.76
N THR A 11 41.74 41.98 -2.00
CA THR A 11 41.07 40.81 -2.55
C THR A 11 39.58 41.14 -2.71
N GLU A 12 39.03 40.96 -3.91
CA GLU A 12 37.60 41.18 -4.14
C GLU A 12 36.74 40.19 -3.31
N PRO A 13 35.57 40.62 -2.80
CA PRO A 13 34.66 39.71 -2.14
C PRO A 13 34.07 38.74 -3.18
N ALA A 14 34.30 37.44 -3.00
CA ALA A 14 33.78 36.41 -3.88
C ALA A 14 32.25 36.50 -3.99
N SER A 15 31.76 36.77 -5.20
CA SER A 15 30.33 36.95 -5.47
C SER A 15 29.58 35.61 -5.48
N ALA A 16 28.29 35.69 -5.10
CA ALA A 16 27.28 34.66 -5.29
C ALA A 16 27.72 33.20 -5.04
N ALA A 17 27.67 32.77 -3.76
CA ALA A 17 27.44 31.36 -3.47
C ALA A 17 26.17 30.92 -4.22
N GLY A 18 26.28 29.88 -5.06
CA GLY A 18 25.24 29.53 -6.02
C GLY A 18 23.90 29.25 -5.36
N ARG A 19 22.86 29.98 -5.76
CA ARG A 19 21.47 29.59 -5.48
C ARG A 19 21.24 28.23 -6.12
N ALA A 20 20.88 27.23 -5.32
CA ALA A 20 20.43 25.96 -5.87
C ALA A 20 19.23 26.22 -6.79
N ALA A 21 19.24 25.65 -8.00
CA ALA A 21 18.11 25.75 -8.91
C ALA A 21 16.84 25.17 -8.25
N PRO A 22 15.65 25.72 -8.52
CA PRO A 22 14.40 25.05 -8.18
C PRO A 22 14.43 23.62 -8.72
N ARG A 23 14.13 22.64 -7.87
CA ARG A 23 14.01 21.26 -8.33
C ARG A 23 12.70 21.13 -9.09
N GLU A 24 12.80 20.70 -10.35
CA GLU A 24 11.65 20.33 -11.19
C GLU A 24 10.72 19.38 -10.42
N GLU A 25 9.43 19.73 -10.35
CA GLU A 25 8.42 18.79 -9.89
C GLU A 25 8.23 17.70 -10.97
N LEU A 26 7.99 16.47 -10.54
CA LEU A 26 7.98 15.33 -11.45
C LEU A 26 6.73 15.37 -12.35
N SER A 27 6.92 15.52 -13.65
CA SER A 27 5.89 15.25 -14.69
C SER A 27 5.14 13.95 -14.37
N ASP A 28 3.83 13.91 -14.59
CA ASP A 28 2.98 12.74 -14.34
C ASP A 28 3.52 11.46 -14.99
N SER A 29 4.15 11.58 -16.17
CA SER A 29 4.84 10.48 -16.86
C SER A 29 5.97 9.86 -16.02
N ALA A 30 6.74 10.70 -15.31
CA ALA A 30 7.79 10.31 -14.38
C ALA A 30 7.22 9.80 -13.04
N VAL A 31 6.08 10.32 -12.58
CA VAL A 31 5.39 9.81 -11.39
C VAL A 31 4.82 8.41 -11.64
N VAL A 32 4.09 8.20 -12.73
CA VAL A 32 3.47 6.91 -13.09
C VAL A 32 4.54 5.84 -13.34
N SER A 33 5.59 6.14 -14.12
CA SER A 33 6.67 5.19 -14.39
C SER A 33 7.49 4.81 -13.15
N ARG A 34 7.68 5.73 -12.20
CA ARG A 34 8.30 5.41 -10.88
C ARG A 34 7.35 4.63 -9.97
N SER A 35 6.05 4.96 -9.98
CA SER A 35 5.03 4.29 -9.16
C SER A 35 4.87 2.82 -9.50
N TRP A 36 4.98 2.42 -10.77
CA TRP A 36 4.98 1.01 -11.16
C TRP A 36 6.15 0.24 -10.52
N GLY A 37 7.35 0.82 -10.51
CA GLY A 37 8.52 0.23 -9.85
C GLY A 37 8.33 0.04 -8.34
N MET A 38 7.65 0.98 -7.67
CA MET A 38 7.28 0.87 -6.26
C MET A 38 6.25 -0.24 -6.01
N ALA A 39 5.24 -0.34 -6.87
CA ALA A 39 4.19 -1.36 -6.76
C ALA A 39 4.77 -2.77 -6.92
N VAL A 40 5.64 -2.98 -7.92
CA VAL A 40 6.37 -4.24 -8.12
C VAL A 40 7.25 -4.57 -6.91
N ALA A 41 8.10 -3.64 -6.45
CA ALA A 41 8.95 -3.88 -5.29
C ALA A 41 8.16 -4.20 -4.00
N THR A 42 7.00 -3.55 -3.82
CA THR A 42 6.07 -3.83 -2.70
C THR A 42 5.46 -5.23 -2.79
N LEU A 43 5.05 -5.67 -3.99
CA LEU A 43 4.53 -7.02 -4.23
C LEU A 43 5.60 -8.09 -3.99
N VAL A 44 6.82 -7.87 -4.52
CA VAL A 44 7.98 -8.74 -4.29
C VAL A 44 8.33 -8.81 -2.80
N SER A 45 8.28 -7.68 -2.08
CA SER A 45 8.54 -7.65 -0.63
C SER A 45 7.49 -8.43 0.16
N ARG A 46 6.19 -8.32 -0.19
CA ARG A 46 5.11 -9.09 0.45
C ARG A 46 5.26 -10.60 0.19
N LEU A 47 5.54 -10.99 -1.05
CA LEU A 47 5.70 -12.40 -1.44
C LEU A 47 6.94 -13.04 -0.80
N THR A 48 8.10 -12.36 -0.83
CA THR A 48 9.33 -12.83 -0.16
C THR A 48 9.20 -12.84 1.36
N GLY A 49 8.48 -11.89 1.95
CA GLY A 49 8.20 -11.87 3.38
C GLY A 49 7.30 -13.01 3.83
N PHE A 50 6.30 -13.37 3.02
CA PHE A 50 5.47 -14.55 3.26
C PHE A 50 6.28 -15.85 3.11
N ALA A 51 7.03 -16.00 2.02
CA ALA A 51 7.87 -17.18 1.80
C ALA A 51 8.92 -17.40 2.91
N ARG A 52 9.56 -16.32 3.40
CA ARG A 52 10.42 -16.32 4.60
C ARG A 52 9.70 -16.93 5.81
N ILE A 53 8.44 -16.58 6.04
CA ILE A 53 7.69 -16.96 7.23
C ILE A 53 7.20 -18.42 7.15
N VAL A 54 6.77 -18.88 5.97
CA VAL A 54 6.48 -20.31 5.74
C VAL A 54 7.74 -21.16 5.88
N LEU A 55 8.88 -20.73 5.32
CA LEU A 55 10.17 -21.41 5.51
C LEU A 55 10.61 -21.45 6.99
N LEU A 56 10.47 -20.32 7.70
CA LEU A 56 10.79 -20.22 9.13
C LEU A 56 9.97 -21.23 9.94
N ALA A 57 8.66 -21.31 9.68
CA ALA A 57 7.76 -22.29 10.28
C ALA A 57 8.21 -23.73 9.98
N ALA A 58 8.35 -24.07 8.69
CA ALA A 58 8.63 -25.43 8.24
C ALA A 58 10.00 -25.98 8.65
N ILE A 59 10.99 -25.10 8.82
CA ILE A 59 12.36 -25.48 9.21
C ILE A 59 12.49 -25.59 10.74
N LEU A 60 11.84 -24.71 11.51
CA LEU A 60 12.01 -24.67 12.97
C LEU A 60 10.96 -25.51 13.72
N GLY A 61 9.77 -25.69 13.16
CA GLY A 61 8.61 -26.25 13.86
C GLY A 61 7.98 -25.29 14.87
N ALA A 62 6.76 -25.58 15.31
CA ALA A 62 5.90 -24.56 15.93
C ALA A 62 6.42 -23.99 17.25
N ALA A 63 6.89 -24.83 18.19
CA ALA A 63 7.38 -24.38 19.49
C ALA A 63 8.61 -23.46 19.39
N LEU A 64 9.59 -23.84 18.55
CA LEU A 64 10.78 -23.04 18.28
C LEU A 64 10.44 -21.76 17.49
N THR A 65 9.48 -21.87 16.57
CA THR A 65 8.94 -20.72 15.83
C THR A 65 8.27 -19.72 16.76
N SER A 66 7.54 -20.14 17.81
CA SER A 66 6.97 -19.24 18.82
C SER A 66 8.05 -18.49 19.58
N ALA A 67 9.08 -19.19 20.10
CA ALA A 67 10.18 -18.58 20.84
C ALA A 67 10.93 -17.54 19.99
N PHE A 68 11.25 -17.88 18.73
CA PHE A 68 11.85 -16.94 17.79
C PHE A 68 10.91 -15.77 17.44
N THR A 69 9.62 -16.03 17.19
CA THR A 69 8.65 -15.01 16.78
C THR A 69 8.43 -13.97 17.87
N VAL A 70 8.28 -14.40 19.13
CA VAL A 70 8.15 -13.50 20.28
C VAL A 70 9.41 -12.64 20.44
N ALA A 71 10.60 -13.24 20.35
CA ALA A 71 11.86 -12.50 20.43
C ALA A 71 12.05 -11.52 19.25
N ASN A 72 11.67 -11.90 18.03
CA ASN A 72 11.75 -11.08 16.82
C ASN A 72 10.69 -9.95 16.77
N GLN A 73 9.65 -10.01 17.61
CA GLN A 73 8.71 -8.90 17.76
C GLN A 73 9.29 -7.75 18.58
N LEU A 74 10.00 -8.03 19.68
CA LEU A 74 10.53 -7.01 20.59
C LEU A 74 11.26 -5.82 19.90
N PRO A 75 12.16 -6.02 18.92
CA PRO A 75 12.84 -4.91 18.24
C PRO A 75 11.87 -4.06 17.42
N ASN A 76 10.88 -4.69 16.80
CA ASN A 76 9.87 -4.05 15.96
C ASN A 76 8.90 -3.21 16.81
N LEU A 77 8.41 -3.73 17.94
CA LEU A 77 7.51 -2.99 18.83
C LEU A 77 8.19 -1.73 19.39
N ILE A 78 9.46 -1.85 19.78
CA ILE A 78 10.24 -0.75 20.36
C ILE A 78 10.62 0.28 19.28
N ALA A 79 11.03 -0.15 18.08
CA ALA A 79 11.29 0.76 16.96
C ALA A 79 10.02 1.54 16.52
N ALA A 80 8.85 0.88 16.50
CA ALA A 80 7.56 1.52 16.21
C ALA A 80 7.20 2.57 17.28
N LEU A 81 7.34 2.22 18.57
CA LEU A 81 7.06 3.13 19.68
C LEU A 81 7.92 4.40 19.67
N VAL A 82 9.23 4.27 19.38
CA VAL A 82 10.15 5.42 19.39
C VAL A 82 9.99 6.28 18.13
N LEU A 83 9.77 5.67 16.96
CA LEU A 83 9.84 6.37 15.67
C LEU A 83 8.52 6.44 14.89
N GLU A 84 7.74 5.37 14.74
CA GLU A 84 6.55 5.39 13.87
C GLU A 84 5.51 6.41 14.36
N ALA A 85 5.29 6.47 15.68
CA ALA A 85 4.48 7.49 16.34
C ALA A 85 4.99 8.93 16.11
N THR A 86 6.31 9.11 16.04
CA THR A 86 6.97 10.41 16.09
C THR A 86 7.26 10.99 14.70
N PHE A 87 7.52 10.13 13.70
CA PHE A 87 8.17 10.56 12.45
C PHE A 87 7.23 11.14 11.41
N THR A 88 6.19 10.42 11.01
CA THR A 88 5.35 10.78 9.85
C THR A 88 4.48 12.02 10.11
N ALA A 89 3.89 12.12 11.30
CA ALA A 89 3.02 13.25 11.66
C ALA A 89 3.75 14.59 11.85
N ILE A 90 5.06 14.57 12.13
CA ILE A 90 5.83 15.76 12.52
C ILE A 90 6.93 16.07 11.52
N PHE A 91 7.76 15.09 11.21
CA PHE A 91 8.98 15.35 10.46
C PHE A 91 8.74 15.47 8.97
N VAL A 92 7.71 14.82 8.39
CA VAL A 92 7.40 15.01 6.96
C VAL A 92 6.98 16.46 6.67
N PRO A 93 6.01 17.08 7.39
CA PRO A 93 5.68 18.49 7.18
C PRO A 93 6.80 19.46 7.58
N VAL A 94 7.50 19.21 8.70
CA VAL A 94 8.55 20.13 9.19
C VAL A 94 9.82 20.04 8.33
N LEU A 95 10.18 18.87 7.79
CA LEU A 95 11.29 18.72 6.85
C LEU A 95 10.93 19.37 5.50
N ALA A 96 9.75 19.10 4.95
CA ALA A 96 9.27 19.75 3.73
C ALA A 96 9.10 21.28 3.85
N ARG A 97 9.12 21.81 5.09
CA ARG A 97 9.19 23.25 5.36
C ARG A 97 10.62 23.73 5.56
N ALA A 98 11.47 23.00 6.30
CA ALA A 98 12.89 23.32 6.45
C ALA A 98 13.66 23.29 5.11
N GLU A 99 13.34 22.35 4.19
CA GLU A 99 13.95 22.32 2.85
C GLU A 99 13.53 23.49 1.94
N ARG A 100 12.47 24.23 2.29
CA ARG A 100 12.01 25.45 1.59
C ARG A 100 12.48 26.73 2.28
N ASP A 101 12.38 26.77 3.61
CA ASP A 101 12.53 27.98 4.41
C ASP A 101 13.96 28.19 4.96
N ASP A 102 14.77 27.13 5.14
CA ASP A 102 16.15 27.25 5.63
C ASP A 102 17.16 27.47 4.48
N PRO A 103 18.08 28.45 4.57
CA PRO A 103 19.00 28.81 3.48
C PRO A 103 20.09 27.77 3.16
N ASP A 104 20.14 26.66 3.89
CA ASP A 104 21.00 25.51 3.60
C ASP A 104 20.24 24.30 3.01
N GLY A 105 18.98 24.50 2.59
CA GLY A 105 18.12 23.44 2.07
C GLY A 105 17.75 22.40 3.13
N GLY A 106 17.60 22.84 4.39
CA GLY A 106 17.28 21.99 5.54
C GLY A 106 18.42 21.08 6.00
N ALA A 107 19.65 21.26 5.52
CA ALA A 107 20.77 20.35 5.79
C ALA A 107 21.12 20.28 7.30
N ALA A 108 21.14 21.41 8.01
CA ALA A 108 21.35 21.46 9.45
C ALA A 108 20.19 20.82 10.23
N PHE A 109 18.95 20.94 9.76
CA PHE A 109 17.80 20.26 10.33
C PHE A 109 17.93 18.74 10.20
N ILE A 110 18.22 18.23 9.00
CA ILE A 110 18.45 16.80 8.74
C ILE A 110 19.60 16.26 9.61
N ARG A 111 20.70 17.01 9.76
CA ARG A 111 21.83 16.62 10.61
C ARG A 111 21.45 16.52 12.08
N ARG A 112 20.72 17.50 12.62
CA ARG A 112 20.21 17.47 14.01
C ARG A 112 19.26 16.31 14.23
N LEU A 113 18.34 16.09 13.30
CA LEU A 113 17.39 14.99 13.30
C LEU A 113 18.09 13.63 13.31
N LEU A 114 19.02 13.40 12.39
CA LEU A 114 19.82 12.17 12.33
C LEU A 114 20.64 11.96 13.61
N THR A 115 21.24 13.02 14.17
CA THR A 115 22.02 12.93 15.41
C THR A 115 21.13 12.56 16.59
N LEU A 116 19.98 13.24 16.75
CA LEU A 116 19.03 13.02 17.83
C LEU A 116 18.40 11.61 17.73
N ALA A 117 17.91 11.23 16.56
CA ALA A 117 17.30 9.92 16.33
C ALA A 117 18.30 8.78 16.52
N THR A 118 19.52 8.89 15.98
CA THR A 118 20.56 7.86 16.17
C THR A 118 20.98 7.74 17.63
N THR A 119 21.10 8.86 18.35
CA THR A 119 21.44 8.84 19.79
C THR A 119 20.32 8.22 20.63
N LEU A 120 19.07 8.61 20.37
CA LEU A 120 17.89 8.05 21.05
C LEU A 120 17.76 6.55 20.78
N LEU A 121 17.86 6.13 19.52
CA LEU A 121 17.81 4.73 19.13
C LEU A 121 18.97 3.93 19.73
N LEU A 122 20.19 4.48 19.80
CA LEU A 122 21.33 3.81 20.44
C LEU A 122 21.09 3.61 21.95
N VAL A 123 20.63 4.65 22.66
CA VAL A 123 20.31 4.55 24.09
C VAL A 123 19.19 3.53 24.32
N VAL A 124 18.10 3.60 23.54
CA VAL A 124 16.99 2.62 23.65
C VAL A 124 17.45 1.21 23.31
N THR A 125 18.30 1.02 22.29
CA THR A 125 18.85 -0.30 21.93
C THR A 125 19.68 -0.87 23.09
N VAL A 126 20.60 -0.09 23.67
CA VAL A 126 21.42 -0.55 24.80
C VAL A 126 20.56 -0.88 26.02
N VAL A 127 19.61 0.00 26.39
CA VAL A 127 18.71 -0.24 27.52
C VAL A 127 17.83 -1.48 27.28
N SER A 128 17.31 -1.66 26.07
CA SER A 128 16.47 -2.81 25.73
C SER A 128 17.27 -4.11 25.74
N THR A 129 18.48 -4.15 25.16
CA THR A 129 19.35 -5.34 25.19
C THR A 129 19.78 -5.69 26.61
N VAL A 130 20.05 -4.72 27.49
CA VAL A 130 20.29 -4.99 28.93
C VAL A 130 19.02 -5.52 29.61
N ALA A 131 17.85 -5.02 29.22
CA ALA A 131 16.55 -5.47 29.71
C ALA A 131 15.99 -6.72 28.98
N ALA A 132 16.76 -7.42 28.14
CA ALA A 132 16.30 -8.54 27.33
C ALA A 132 15.48 -9.61 28.10
N PRO A 133 15.91 -10.13 29.28
CA PRO A 133 15.10 -11.07 30.05
C PRO A 133 13.79 -10.47 30.54
N LEU A 134 13.81 -9.22 31.03
CA LEU A 134 12.60 -8.51 31.48
C LEU A 134 11.62 -8.28 30.32
N LEU A 135 12.10 -8.08 29.10
CA LEU A 135 11.29 -7.93 27.89
C LEU A 135 10.73 -9.29 27.40
N ALA A 136 11.51 -10.37 27.51
CA ALA A 136 11.03 -11.72 27.24
C ALA A 136 9.94 -12.14 28.26
N ASP A 137 10.16 -11.92 29.55
CA ASP A 137 9.16 -12.13 30.61
C ASP A 137 7.93 -11.24 30.43
N LEU A 138 8.12 -9.99 29.96
CA LEU A 138 7.00 -9.10 29.63
C LEU A 138 6.11 -9.70 28.55
N MET A 139 6.67 -10.37 27.53
CA MET A 139 5.92 -11.02 26.45
C MET A 139 5.32 -12.37 26.85
N LEU A 140 6.08 -13.20 27.56
CA LEU A 140 5.72 -14.60 27.84
C LEU A 140 4.81 -14.75 29.08
N GLY A 141 4.90 -13.85 30.05
CA GLY A 141 4.17 -13.95 31.31
C GLY A 141 4.95 -14.73 32.37
N SER A 142 4.26 -15.18 33.42
CA SER A 142 4.89 -15.87 34.56
C SER A 142 5.25 -17.32 34.25
N ASP A 143 4.35 -18.05 33.60
CA ASP A 143 4.42 -19.50 33.42
C ASP A 143 4.12 -19.87 31.95
N PRO A 144 5.10 -19.79 31.04
CA PRO A 144 4.91 -20.05 29.62
C PRO A 144 5.26 -21.50 29.22
N GLN A 145 4.43 -22.09 28.37
CA GLN A 145 4.75 -23.31 27.62
C GLN A 145 5.83 -23.07 26.55
N VAL A 146 6.01 -21.82 26.12
CA VAL A 146 7.10 -21.40 25.22
C VAL A 146 8.41 -21.26 25.98
N ASN A 147 9.49 -21.85 25.46
CA ASN A 147 10.82 -21.87 26.07
C ASN A 147 11.36 -20.44 26.35
N ARG A 148 11.28 -20.01 27.62
CA ARG A 148 11.74 -18.70 28.12
C ARG A 148 13.26 -18.49 27.94
N PRO A 149 14.16 -19.41 28.36
CA PRO A 149 15.59 -19.27 28.12
C PRO A 149 15.94 -19.01 26.64
N LEU A 150 15.37 -19.79 25.73
CA LEU A 150 15.62 -19.68 24.29
C LEU A 150 15.05 -18.38 23.68
N THR A 151 13.84 -17.97 24.11
CA THR A 151 13.28 -16.66 23.75
C THR A 151 14.18 -15.51 24.23
N THR A 152 14.79 -15.64 25.40
CA THR A 152 15.72 -14.66 25.96
C THR A 152 17.05 -14.63 25.20
N ALA A 153 17.60 -15.79 24.81
CA ALA A 153 18.80 -15.89 23.98
C ALA A 153 18.58 -15.24 22.60
N PHE A 154 17.44 -15.51 21.95
CA PHE A 154 17.07 -14.80 20.73
C PHE A 154 16.88 -13.29 20.97
N ALA A 155 16.26 -12.87 22.08
CA ALA A 155 16.08 -11.44 22.38
C ALA A 155 17.43 -10.70 22.44
N TYR A 156 18.47 -11.26 23.07
CA TYR A 156 19.82 -10.67 23.06
C TYR A 156 20.42 -10.47 21.65
N LEU A 157 20.17 -11.40 20.72
CA LEU A 157 20.68 -11.33 19.34
C LEU A 157 19.84 -10.43 18.42
N LEU A 158 18.55 -10.27 18.71
CA LEU A 158 17.58 -9.57 17.87
C LEU A 158 17.34 -8.12 18.33
N LEU A 159 17.41 -7.81 19.63
CA LEU A 159 17.24 -6.43 20.16
C LEU A 159 18.22 -5.40 19.57
N PRO A 160 19.48 -5.73 19.22
CA PRO A 160 20.35 -4.86 18.42
C PRO A 160 19.75 -4.37 17.08
N GLN A 161 18.70 -4.99 16.56
CA GLN A 161 18.00 -4.53 15.35
C GLN A 161 17.24 -3.21 15.55
N ILE A 162 16.92 -2.78 16.78
CA ILE A 162 16.16 -1.54 17.06
C ILE A 162 16.77 -0.33 16.36
N ILE A 163 18.10 -0.14 16.45
CA ILE A 163 18.78 0.99 15.79
C ILE A 163 18.71 0.90 14.27
N PHE A 164 18.78 -0.30 13.69
CA PHE A 164 18.75 -0.50 12.24
C PHE A 164 17.34 -0.36 11.66
N TYR A 165 16.31 -0.88 12.33
CA TYR A 165 14.90 -0.65 11.98
C TYR A 165 14.55 0.85 12.06
N GLY A 166 14.89 1.48 13.18
CA GLY A 166 14.63 2.90 13.38
C GLY A 166 15.34 3.76 12.34
N LEU A 167 16.65 3.57 12.17
CA LEU A 167 17.43 4.35 11.21
C LEU A 167 17.00 4.08 9.74
N SER A 168 16.55 2.87 9.41
CA SER A 168 15.89 2.57 8.13
C SER A 168 14.66 3.44 7.92
N SER A 169 13.79 3.56 8.93
CA SER A 169 12.57 4.39 8.87
C SER A 169 12.90 5.88 8.67
N VAL A 170 13.92 6.39 9.36
CA VAL A 170 14.42 7.77 9.17
C VAL A 170 14.92 7.98 7.73
N PHE A 171 15.74 7.07 7.21
CA PHE A 171 16.27 7.18 5.85
C PHE A 171 15.17 7.06 4.79
N MET A 172 14.20 6.16 4.96
CA MET A 172 13.04 6.05 4.07
C MET A 172 12.21 7.33 4.07
N ALA A 173 11.96 7.94 5.24
CA ALA A 173 11.25 9.21 5.32
C ALA A 173 11.98 10.34 4.58
N ILE A 174 13.29 10.51 4.81
CA ILE A 174 14.11 11.55 4.16
C ILE A 174 14.17 11.37 2.63
N LEU A 175 14.30 10.12 2.14
CA LEU A 175 14.31 9.81 0.71
C LEU A 175 12.93 10.03 0.07
N ASN A 176 11.85 9.65 0.77
CA ASN A 176 10.48 9.87 0.30
C ASN A 176 10.13 11.36 0.22
N THR A 177 10.53 12.20 1.19
CA THR A 177 10.35 13.67 1.11
C THR A 177 11.12 14.32 -0.04
N ARG A 178 12.14 13.65 -0.59
CA ARG A 178 12.91 14.09 -1.76
C ARG A 178 12.46 13.45 -3.07
N ASN A 179 11.32 12.73 -3.08
CA ASN A 179 10.77 12.00 -4.22
C ASN A 179 11.64 10.83 -4.73
N ILE A 180 12.41 10.19 -3.85
CA ILE A 180 13.38 9.12 -4.15
C ILE A 180 12.86 7.79 -3.59
N PHE A 181 11.83 7.25 -4.24
CA PHE A 181 11.06 6.11 -3.74
C PHE A 181 11.67 4.72 -3.99
N GLY A 182 12.65 4.62 -4.90
CA GLY A 182 13.24 3.33 -5.32
C GLY A 182 13.95 2.57 -4.20
N PRO A 183 15.03 3.11 -3.59
CA PRO A 183 15.72 2.45 -2.49
C PRO A 183 14.83 2.13 -1.27
N PRO A 184 13.91 3.03 -0.82
CA PRO A 184 12.87 2.69 0.16
C PRO A 184 12.03 1.46 -0.17
N ALA A 185 11.56 1.32 -1.41
CA ALA A 185 10.72 0.19 -1.82
C ALA A 185 11.50 -1.14 -1.91
N TRP A 186 12.79 -1.11 -2.25
CA TRP A 186 13.62 -2.31 -2.41
C TRP A 186 14.31 -2.79 -1.13
N ALA A 187 14.58 -1.92 -0.15
CA ALA A 187 15.32 -2.30 1.06
C ALA A 187 14.64 -3.46 1.85
N PRO A 188 13.30 -3.52 2.02
CA PRO A 188 12.63 -4.66 2.65
C PRO A 188 12.76 -5.98 1.87
N VAL A 189 12.88 -5.93 0.53
CA VAL A 189 13.14 -7.13 -0.28
C VAL A 189 14.51 -7.73 0.07
N VAL A 190 15.53 -6.88 0.22
CA VAL A 190 16.89 -7.30 0.61
C VAL A 190 16.90 -7.96 1.99
N ASN A 191 16.15 -7.42 2.96
CA ASN A 191 15.97 -8.04 4.28
C ASN A 191 15.41 -9.47 4.16
N ASN A 192 14.33 -9.65 3.39
CA ASN A 192 13.70 -10.95 3.20
C ASN A 192 14.60 -11.95 2.46
N VAL A 193 15.35 -11.51 1.44
CA VAL A 193 16.31 -12.37 0.73
C VAL A 193 17.43 -12.83 1.68
N VAL A 194 18.01 -11.94 2.49
CA VAL A 194 19.03 -12.31 3.49
C VAL A 194 18.46 -13.25 4.56
N ALA A 195 17.21 -13.06 4.98
CA ALA A 195 16.55 -13.98 5.92
C ALA A 195 16.29 -15.37 5.29
N ILE A 196 15.89 -15.46 4.02
CA ILE A 196 15.75 -16.74 3.29
C ILE A 196 17.11 -17.43 3.13
N LEU A 197 18.17 -16.68 2.80
CA LEU A 197 19.54 -17.21 2.76
C LEU A 197 20.02 -17.68 4.13
N THR A 198 19.64 -16.99 5.21
CA THR A 198 19.93 -17.40 6.60
C THR A 198 19.26 -18.73 6.93
N LEU A 199 18.01 -18.93 6.51
CA LEU A 199 17.28 -20.19 6.70
C LEU A 199 17.89 -21.34 5.87
N ALA A 200 18.33 -21.07 4.64
CA ALA A 200 19.06 -22.05 3.84
C ALA A 200 20.42 -22.42 4.47
N LEU A 201 21.15 -21.45 5.02
CA LEU A 201 22.39 -21.67 5.78
C LEU A 201 22.15 -22.47 7.06
N TYR A 202 21.07 -22.19 7.79
CA TYR A 202 20.68 -22.93 9.00
C TYR A 202 20.45 -24.43 8.73
N VAL A 203 19.82 -24.77 7.59
CA VAL A 203 19.61 -26.17 7.16
C VAL A 203 20.92 -26.84 6.75
N LEU A 204 21.90 -26.10 6.23
CA LEU A 204 23.20 -26.61 5.80
C LEU A 204 24.24 -26.76 6.92
N VAL A 205 23.99 -26.22 8.11
CA VAL A 205 24.89 -26.33 9.27
C VAL A 205 24.52 -27.57 10.11
N PRO A 206 25.46 -28.50 10.38
CA PRO A 206 25.21 -29.67 11.23
C PRO A 206 25.13 -29.30 12.72
N GLY A 207 24.57 -30.21 13.53
CA GLY A 207 24.37 -30.05 14.98
C GLY A 207 22.92 -29.88 15.40
N GLU A 208 22.63 -30.08 16.69
CA GLU A 208 21.27 -30.00 17.26
C GLU A 208 21.05 -28.74 18.10
N LEU A 209 19.79 -28.48 18.48
CA LEU A 209 19.43 -27.39 19.41
C LEU A 209 19.65 -27.82 20.87
N SER A 210 20.91 -27.88 21.29
CA SER A 210 21.25 -27.87 22.72
C SER A 210 20.54 -26.71 23.43
N VAL A 211 19.90 -27.02 24.56
CA VAL A 211 19.05 -26.11 25.33
C VAL A 211 19.80 -25.52 26.54
N ASP A 212 21.07 -25.88 26.72
CA ASP A 212 21.87 -25.48 27.88
C ASP A 212 22.29 -23.99 27.80
N PRO A 213 21.95 -23.15 28.80
CA PRO A 213 22.35 -21.74 28.85
C PRO A 213 23.87 -21.48 28.86
N VAL A 214 24.70 -22.50 29.15
CA VAL A 214 26.17 -22.41 29.09
C VAL A 214 26.69 -22.52 27.65
N GLU A 215 25.92 -23.15 26.73
CA GLU A 215 26.33 -23.40 25.34
C GLU A 215 25.91 -22.29 24.35
N MET A 216 26.15 -21.03 24.70
CA MET A 216 25.91 -19.87 23.80
C MET A 216 26.72 -19.90 22.48
N GLY A 217 27.60 -20.90 22.29
CA GLY A 217 28.32 -21.17 21.06
C GLY A 217 27.55 -21.97 20.00
N ASN A 218 26.33 -22.46 20.29
CA ASN A 218 25.58 -23.32 19.36
C ASN A 218 25.34 -22.63 18.00
N ALA A 219 25.97 -23.19 16.95
CA ALA A 219 26.06 -22.58 15.63
C ALA A 219 24.69 -22.31 14.99
N LYS A 220 23.69 -23.19 15.17
CA LYS A 220 22.35 -23.01 14.59
C LYS A 220 21.61 -21.80 15.19
N LEU A 221 21.71 -21.60 16.50
CA LEU A 221 21.10 -20.46 17.19
C LEU A 221 21.76 -19.15 16.73
N LEU A 222 23.09 -19.13 16.65
CA LEU A 222 23.86 -17.98 16.18
C LEU A 222 23.57 -17.65 14.71
N VAL A 223 23.47 -18.65 13.82
CA VAL A 223 23.10 -18.43 12.41
C VAL A 223 21.74 -17.75 12.30
N LEU A 224 20.71 -18.25 13.00
CA LEU A 224 19.36 -17.67 12.93
C LEU A 224 19.30 -16.24 13.51
N GLY A 225 19.88 -16.02 14.69
CA GLY A 225 19.87 -14.71 15.37
C GLY A 225 20.73 -13.65 14.67
N ILE A 226 21.96 -14.00 14.28
CA ILE A 226 22.88 -13.07 13.61
C ILE A 226 22.45 -12.84 12.16
N GLY A 227 22.07 -13.88 11.42
CA GLY A 227 21.69 -13.76 10.01
C GLY A 227 20.41 -12.95 9.79
N THR A 228 19.41 -13.10 10.66
CA THR A 228 18.21 -12.24 10.60
C THR A 228 18.52 -10.79 10.98
N THR A 229 19.38 -10.55 11.98
CA THR A 229 19.92 -9.20 12.28
C THR A 229 20.71 -8.63 11.08
N LEU A 230 21.50 -9.45 10.38
CA LEU A 230 22.24 -9.06 9.19
C LEU A 230 21.30 -8.65 8.03
N GLY A 231 20.10 -9.24 7.93
CA GLY A 231 19.05 -8.79 7.02
C GLY A 231 18.55 -7.37 7.29
N VAL A 232 18.35 -7.01 8.56
CA VAL A 232 17.98 -5.64 8.97
C VAL A 232 19.15 -4.66 8.77
N VAL A 233 20.39 -5.10 9.01
CA VAL A 233 21.60 -4.32 8.72
C VAL A 233 21.75 -4.07 7.21
N ALA A 234 21.49 -5.07 6.37
CA ALA A 234 21.53 -4.94 4.91
C ALA A 234 20.47 -3.96 4.38
N GLN A 235 19.25 -4.02 4.93
CA GLN A 235 18.18 -3.04 4.67
C GLN A 235 18.64 -1.60 5.00
N ALA A 236 19.18 -1.39 6.20
CA ALA A 236 19.70 -0.08 6.62
C ALA A 236 20.88 0.39 5.75
N ALA A 237 21.74 -0.54 5.31
CA ALA A 237 22.90 -0.24 4.47
C ALA A 237 22.51 0.21 3.05
N VAL A 238 21.51 -0.43 2.42
CA VAL A 238 20.96 -0.01 1.11
C VAL A 238 20.46 1.44 1.17
N LEU A 239 19.73 1.77 2.25
CA LEU A 239 19.19 3.11 2.48
C LEU A 239 20.31 4.12 2.80
N PHE A 240 21.32 3.74 3.59
CA PHE A 240 22.49 4.59 3.87
C PHE A 240 23.32 4.89 2.62
N VAL A 241 23.47 3.92 1.70
CA VAL A 241 24.12 4.12 0.40
C VAL A 241 23.32 5.09 -0.46
N ALA A 242 21.99 5.01 -0.48
CA ALA A 242 21.15 5.99 -1.16
C ALA A 242 21.31 7.40 -0.56
N ILE A 243 21.20 7.55 0.76
CA ILE A 243 21.42 8.81 1.49
C ILE A 243 22.79 9.43 1.14
N ARG A 244 23.86 8.62 1.02
CA ARG A 244 25.19 9.10 0.60
C ARG A 244 25.26 9.49 -0.89
N ARG A 245 24.57 8.78 -1.79
CA ARG A 245 24.52 9.13 -3.23
C ARG A 245 23.87 10.51 -3.45
N GLU A 246 22.81 10.80 -2.69
CA GLU A 246 22.13 12.10 -2.68
C GLU A 246 22.88 13.22 -1.95
N GLN A 247 24.17 12.99 -1.63
CA GLN A 247 25.07 13.91 -0.92
C GLN A 247 24.53 14.43 0.43
N ILE A 248 23.55 13.74 1.03
CA ILE A 248 22.94 14.13 2.30
C ILE A 248 23.99 14.00 3.40
N SER A 249 24.27 15.12 4.07
CA SER A 249 25.35 15.19 5.05
C SER A 249 24.99 14.45 6.35
N VAL A 250 25.41 13.19 6.47
CA VAL A 250 25.27 12.38 7.70
C VAL A 250 26.25 12.78 8.83
N ARG A 251 26.85 13.97 8.78
CA ARG A 251 27.79 14.46 9.81
C ARG A 251 27.01 14.87 11.06
N PRO A 252 27.36 14.39 12.27
CA PRO A 252 26.68 14.77 13.50
C PRO A 252 26.58 16.30 13.68
N LEU A 253 25.48 16.74 14.30
CA LEU A 253 25.22 18.11 14.69
C LEU A 253 24.30 18.11 15.91
N TRP A 254 24.87 18.40 17.08
CA TRP A 254 24.10 18.44 18.32
C TRP A 254 23.21 19.69 18.40
N GLY A 255 22.08 19.56 19.08
CA GLY A 255 21.11 20.64 19.31
C GLY A 255 19.68 20.26 18.89
N ILE A 256 18.71 20.61 19.74
CA ILE A 256 17.28 20.41 19.46
C ILE A 256 16.75 21.67 18.80
N ASP A 257 16.23 21.56 17.58
CA ASP A 257 15.61 22.68 16.87
C ASP A 257 14.30 23.10 17.58
N ALA A 258 14.05 24.42 17.67
CA ALA A 258 12.86 24.95 18.33
C ALA A 258 11.56 24.46 17.66
N ARG A 259 11.59 24.15 16.36
CA ARG A 259 10.45 23.63 15.59
C ARG A 259 9.98 22.27 16.11
N LEU A 260 10.88 21.38 16.56
CA LEU A 260 10.51 20.08 17.16
C LEU A 260 9.67 20.26 18.44
N LYS A 261 9.98 21.28 19.25
CA LYS A 261 9.23 21.53 20.50
C LYS A 261 7.78 21.88 20.24
N LYS A 262 7.47 22.57 19.13
CA LYS A 262 6.11 23.02 18.78
C LYS A 262 5.15 21.86 18.48
N PHE A 263 5.67 20.70 18.09
CA PHE A 263 4.89 19.48 17.78
C PHE A 263 4.99 18.39 18.85
N ALA A 264 5.72 18.61 19.95
CA ALA A 264 5.96 17.60 20.98
C ALA A 264 4.68 17.04 21.63
N MET A 265 3.60 17.83 21.69
CA MET A 265 2.29 17.35 22.18
C MET A 265 1.61 16.36 21.24
N MET A 266 1.75 16.54 19.91
CA MET A 266 1.27 15.55 18.93
C MET A 266 2.13 14.28 18.96
N ALA A 267 3.45 14.42 19.15
CA ALA A 267 4.35 13.28 19.36
C ALA A 267 3.87 12.44 20.55
N LEU A 268 3.62 13.09 21.68
CA LEU A 268 3.18 12.43 22.91
C LEU A 268 1.82 11.73 22.73
N ALA A 269 0.88 12.35 22.02
CA ALA A 269 -0.42 11.76 21.69
C ALA A 269 -0.27 10.47 20.84
N MET A 270 0.57 10.50 19.80
CA MET A 270 0.81 9.34 18.94
C MET A 270 1.64 8.25 19.65
N VAL A 271 2.61 8.61 20.49
CA VAL A 271 3.37 7.65 21.32
C VAL A 271 2.43 6.97 22.32
N LEU A 272 1.49 7.71 22.91
CA LEU A 272 0.45 7.15 23.79
C LEU A 272 -0.48 6.20 23.04
N TYR A 273 -0.93 6.57 21.82
CA TYR A 273 -1.73 5.69 20.96
C TYR A 273 -1.03 4.35 20.69
N VAL A 274 0.27 4.39 20.30
CA VAL A 274 1.06 3.19 20.05
C VAL A 274 1.29 2.40 21.34
N LEU A 275 1.60 3.06 22.46
CA LEU A 275 1.80 2.39 23.75
C LEU A 275 0.56 1.61 24.19
N ILE A 276 -0.64 2.20 24.05
CA ILE A 276 -1.91 1.54 24.37
C ILE A 276 -2.12 0.30 23.49
N SER A 277 -1.88 0.39 22.18
CA SER A 277 -2.03 -0.77 21.29
C SER A 277 -1.04 -1.91 21.62
N GLN A 278 0.18 -1.57 22.08
CA GLN A 278 1.14 -2.58 22.54
C GLN A 278 0.68 -3.32 23.80
N VAL A 279 0.00 -2.68 24.76
CA VAL A 279 -0.53 -3.39 25.95
C VAL A 279 -1.47 -4.52 25.54
N GLY A 280 -2.33 -4.29 24.53
CA GLY A 280 -3.20 -5.32 23.98
C GLY A 280 -2.50 -6.41 23.16
N LEU A 281 -1.25 -6.18 22.73
CA LEU A 281 -0.40 -7.20 22.09
C LEU A 281 0.32 -8.03 23.16
N VAL A 282 0.91 -7.37 24.16
CA VAL A 282 1.54 -7.99 25.35
C VAL A 282 0.60 -9.01 25.99
N VAL A 283 -0.65 -8.63 26.28
CA VAL A 283 -1.63 -9.54 26.92
C VAL A 283 -1.97 -10.72 26.01
N GLY A 284 -2.12 -10.51 24.71
CA GLY A 284 -2.39 -11.59 23.75
C GLY A 284 -1.25 -12.61 23.68
N ASN A 285 0.00 -12.15 23.53
CA ASN A 285 1.18 -13.02 23.50
C ASN A 285 1.35 -13.81 24.81
N ARG A 286 1.10 -13.21 25.98
CA ARG A 286 1.15 -13.93 27.27
C ARG A 286 0.18 -15.09 27.33
N ILE A 287 -1.08 -14.84 26.95
CA ILE A 287 -2.14 -15.85 27.03
C ILE A 287 -1.89 -16.95 26.01
N ALA A 288 -1.42 -16.61 24.79
CA ALA A 288 -1.01 -17.59 23.80
C ALA A 288 0.18 -18.43 24.28
N ALA A 289 1.21 -17.82 24.88
CA ALA A 289 2.42 -18.49 25.36
C ALA A 289 2.20 -19.34 26.62
N GLY A 290 1.23 -18.98 27.47
CA GLY A 290 0.82 -19.76 28.63
C GLY A 290 -0.13 -20.91 28.29
N ALA A 291 -0.86 -20.84 27.18
CA ALA A 291 -1.77 -21.89 26.74
C ALA A 291 -1.05 -23.00 25.97
N ALA A 292 -0.23 -22.66 24.97
CA ALA A 292 0.43 -23.65 24.11
C ALA A 292 1.81 -23.19 23.63
N ALA A 293 2.75 -24.13 23.43
CA ALA A 293 4.06 -23.85 22.87
C ALA A 293 3.98 -23.37 21.40
N SER A 294 3.01 -23.86 20.64
CA SER A 294 2.64 -23.42 19.29
C SER A 294 1.89 -22.06 19.26
N GLY A 295 1.28 -21.67 20.38
CA GLY A 295 0.27 -20.61 20.48
C GLY A 295 0.68 -19.24 19.90
N PRO A 296 1.82 -18.65 20.29
CA PRO A 296 2.25 -17.35 19.74
C PRO A 296 2.57 -17.38 18.24
N ALA A 297 3.12 -18.48 17.71
CA ALA A 297 3.30 -18.64 16.26
C ALA A 297 1.94 -18.68 15.56
N ILE A 298 1.02 -19.54 16.02
CA ILE A 298 -0.33 -19.71 15.47
C ILE A 298 -1.09 -18.38 15.44
N TYR A 299 -1.17 -17.66 16.57
CA TYR A 299 -1.89 -16.39 16.69
C TYR A 299 -1.35 -15.33 15.71
N ASN A 300 -0.02 -15.20 15.61
CA ASN A 300 0.59 -14.19 14.74
C ASN A 300 0.53 -14.56 13.24
N TYR A 301 0.61 -15.84 12.89
CA TYR A 301 0.52 -16.28 11.49
C TYR A 301 -0.92 -16.27 10.97
N THR A 302 -1.90 -16.61 11.82
CA THR A 302 -3.33 -16.36 11.57
C THR A 302 -3.57 -14.89 11.22
N TRP A 303 -3.05 -13.97 12.04
CA TRP A 303 -3.19 -12.53 11.81
C TRP A 303 -2.49 -12.06 10.52
N LEU A 304 -1.37 -12.68 10.13
CA LEU A 304 -0.69 -12.41 8.86
C LEU A 304 -1.50 -12.88 7.64
N VAL A 305 -2.08 -14.08 7.68
CA VAL A 305 -2.94 -14.59 6.59
C VAL A 305 -4.18 -13.70 6.41
N LEU A 306 -4.75 -13.19 7.51
CA LEU A 306 -5.82 -12.20 7.50
C LEU A 306 -5.38 -10.86 6.88
N TYR A 307 -4.14 -10.42 7.09
CA TYR A 307 -3.63 -9.19 6.48
C TYR A 307 -3.53 -9.22 4.95
N LEU A 308 -3.49 -10.39 4.30
CA LEU A 308 -3.33 -10.50 2.85
C LEU A 308 -4.54 -9.92 2.08
N PRO A 309 -5.80 -10.39 2.28
CA PRO A 309 -6.95 -9.80 1.61
C PRO A 309 -7.19 -8.32 1.96
N PHE A 310 -7.01 -7.94 3.23
CA PHE A 310 -7.12 -6.53 3.63
C PHE A 310 -6.07 -5.66 2.92
N GLY A 311 -4.84 -6.15 2.80
CA GLY A 311 -3.73 -5.47 2.14
C GLY A 311 -3.94 -5.22 0.64
N ILE A 312 -4.81 -6.01 0.00
CA ILE A 312 -5.21 -5.83 -1.40
C ILE A 312 -6.44 -4.92 -1.49
N ILE A 313 -7.49 -5.19 -0.70
CA ILE A 313 -8.82 -4.58 -0.90
C ILE A 313 -9.04 -3.36 -0.01
N GLY A 314 -8.79 -3.50 1.30
CA GLY A 314 -8.98 -2.40 2.25
C GLY A 314 -8.02 -1.24 1.97
N VAL A 315 -6.77 -1.54 1.60
CA VAL A 315 -5.79 -0.52 1.23
C VAL A 315 -6.13 0.16 -0.09
N THR A 316 -6.63 -0.55 -1.12
CA THR A 316 -6.99 0.08 -2.41
C THR A 316 -8.24 0.94 -2.29
N VAL A 317 -9.31 0.47 -1.65
CA VAL A 317 -10.50 1.30 -1.37
C VAL A 317 -10.10 2.54 -0.57
N LEU A 318 -9.26 2.40 0.46
CA LEU A 318 -8.79 3.54 1.25
C LEU A 318 -7.92 4.50 0.42
N THR A 319 -7.09 4.00 -0.50
CA THR A 319 -6.25 4.84 -1.37
C THR A 319 -7.09 5.63 -2.37
N VAL A 320 -8.14 5.03 -2.93
CA VAL A 320 -9.06 5.68 -3.89
C VAL A 320 -9.95 6.72 -3.21
N VAL A 321 -10.41 6.46 -1.98
CA VAL A 321 -11.38 7.34 -1.29
C VAL A 321 -10.69 8.39 -0.40
N MET A 322 -9.45 8.15 0.09
CA MET A 322 -8.73 9.10 0.95
C MET A 322 -8.58 10.52 0.36
N PRO A 323 -8.23 10.74 -0.92
CA PRO A 323 -8.11 12.09 -1.48
C PRO A 323 -9.44 12.86 -1.41
N ARG A 324 -10.56 12.18 -1.70
CA ARG A 324 -11.91 12.76 -1.63
C ARG A 324 -12.31 13.08 -0.19
N LEU A 325 -12.19 12.11 0.72
CA LEU A 325 -12.45 12.31 2.15
C LEU A 325 -11.58 13.43 2.74
N SER A 326 -10.31 13.53 2.35
CA SER A 326 -9.41 14.57 2.86
C SER A 326 -9.76 15.96 2.32
N ARG A 327 -10.14 16.09 1.04
CA ARG A 327 -10.62 17.36 0.46
C ARG A 327 -11.93 17.80 1.11
N ASN A 328 -12.89 16.88 1.21
CA ASN A 328 -14.22 17.17 1.73
C ASN A 328 -14.19 17.45 3.25
N ALA A 329 -13.35 16.75 4.02
CA ALA A 329 -13.17 17.01 5.44
C ALA A 329 -12.44 18.33 5.74
N ALA A 330 -11.46 18.72 4.91
CA ALA A 330 -10.75 20.00 5.03
C ALA A 330 -11.60 21.21 4.62
N ASN A 331 -12.62 20.99 3.78
CA ASN A 331 -13.61 21.99 3.39
C ASN A 331 -14.83 22.05 4.33
N ASP A 332 -14.84 21.29 5.44
CA ASP A 332 -15.97 21.11 6.35
C ASP A 332 -17.29 20.61 5.70
N ASP A 333 -17.21 19.98 4.51
CA ASP A 333 -18.36 19.38 3.82
C ASP A 333 -18.76 18.03 4.45
N GLY A 334 -19.43 18.12 5.61
CA GLY A 334 -20.01 16.99 6.34
C GLY A 334 -20.88 16.08 5.45
N PRO A 335 -21.82 16.61 4.63
CA PRO A 335 -22.62 15.81 3.71
C PRO A 335 -21.80 15.01 2.68
N ALA A 336 -20.77 15.60 2.06
CA ALA A 336 -19.91 14.88 1.12
C ALA A 336 -19.02 13.85 1.82
N VAL A 337 -18.50 14.16 3.02
CA VAL A 337 -17.77 13.18 3.86
C VAL A 337 -18.67 12.00 4.22
N LEU A 338 -19.94 12.24 4.59
CA LEU A 338 -20.93 11.18 4.84
C LEU A 338 -21.18 10.31 3.60
N ALA A 339 -21.28 10.92 2.42
CA ALA A 339 -21.51 10.20 1.17
C ALA A 339 -20.30 9.32 0.75
N ASP A 340 -19.08 9.87 0.81
CA ASP A 340 -17.84 9.14 0.52
C ASP A 340 -17.58 8.01 1.53
N LEU A 341 -17.86 8.25 2.81
CA LEU A 341 -17.71 7.26 3.86
C LEU A 341 -18.73 6.13 3.74
N SER A 342 -19.98 6.45 3.38
CA SER A 342 -21.04 5.49 3.07
C SER A 342 -20.67 4.62 1.86
N LEU A 343 -20.13 5.22 0.80
CA LEU A 343 -19.60 4.53 -0.37
C LEU A 343 -18.45 3.57 0.01
N ALA A 344 -17.42 4.05 0.71
CA ALA A 344 -16.29 3.24 1.13
C ALA A 344 -16.70 2.10 2.07
N THR A 345 -17.60 2.37 3.01
CA THR A 345 -18.19 1.35 3.91
C THR A 345 -18.91 0.27 3.11
N ARG A 346 -19.72 0.64 2.11
CA ARG A 346 -20.41 -0.33 1.24
C ARG A 346 -19.43 -1.16 0.42
N LEU A 347 -18.41 -0.53 -0.20
CA LEU A 347 -17.38 -1.22 -0.98
C LEU A 347 -16.59 -2.21 -0.13
N ILE A 348 -16.14 -1.81 1.06
CA ILE A 348 -15.43 -2.68 2.02
C ILE A 348 -16.30 -3.87 2.43
N MET A 349 -17.57 -3.63 2.77
CA MET A 349 -18.49 -4.72 3.14
C MET A 349 -18.72 -5.70 1.99
N VAL A 350 -19.11 -5.19 0.81
CA VAL A 350 -19.43 -6.01 -0.38
C VAL A 350 -18.25 -6.87 -0.83
N THR A 351 -17.01 -6.42 -0.60
CA THR A 351 -15.79 -7.15 -1.00
C THR A 351 -15.19 -8.02 0.09
N LEU A 352 -15.21 -7.61 1.37
CA LEU A 352 -14.64 -8.42 2.45
C LEU A 352 -15.58 -9.49 3.00
N ILE A 353 -16.91 -9.27 3.05
CA ILE A 353 -17.85 -10.28 3.59
C ILE A 353 -17.76 -11.64 2.86
N PRO A 354 -17.68 -11.70 1.52
CA PRO A 354 -17.47 -12.97 0.81
C PRO A 354 -16.15 -13.66 1.16
N ILE A 355 -15.09 -12.88 1.36
CA ILE A 355 -13.76 -13.40 1.69
C ILE A 355 -13.74 -13.91 3.14
N VAL A 356 -14.38 -13.19 4.07
CA VAL A 356 -14.61 -13.66 5.44
C VAL A 356 -15.31 -15.01 5.42
N ALA A 357 -16.39 -15.18 4.65
CA ALA A 357 -17.08 -16.46 4.55
C ALA A 357 -16.19 -17.57 3.97
N LEU A 358 -15.43 -17.28 2.90
CA LEU A 358 -14.48 -18.24 2.31
C LEU A 358 -13.37 -18.64 3.29
N MET A 359 -12.83 -17.70 4.07
CA MET A 359 -11.82 -17.98 5.11
C MET A 359 -12.43 -18.66 6.35
N THR A 360 -13.72 -18.47 6.62
CA THR A 360 -14.45 -19.16 7.69
C THR A 360 -14.62 -20.65 7.34
N VAL A 361 -15.05 -20.96 6.12
CA VAL A 361 -15.28 -22.35 5.66
C VAL A 361 -13.97 -23.05 5.29
N GLY A 362 -13.09 -22.35 4.57
CA GLY A 362 -11.82 -22.89 4.08
C GLY A 362 -10.67 -22.81 5.08
N GLY A 363 -10.86 -22.26 6.29
CA GLY A 363 -9.79 -22.01 7.28
C GLY A 363 -8.83 -23.20 7.48
N PRO A 364 -9.30 -24.41 7.82
CA PRO A 364 -8.48 -25.62 7.93
C PRO A 364 -7.63 -25.88 6.68
N ALA A 365 -8.23 -25.80 5.50
CA ALA A 365 -7.55 -26.02 4.22
C ALA A 365 -6.58 -24.87 3.86
N ILE A 366 -6.79 -23.64 4.33
CA ILE A 366 -5.83 -22.53 4.22
C ILE A 366 -4.63 -22.79 5.13
N GLY A 367 -4.87 -23.28 6.35
CA GLY A 367 -3.81 -23.66 7.28
C GLY A 367 -2.91 -24.74 6.69
N THR A 368 -3.49 -25.86 6.23
CA THR A 368 -2.72 -26.96 5.64
C THR A 368 -2.09 -26.59 4.28
N ALA A 369 -2.76 -25.82 3.42
CA ALA A 369 -2.20 -25.38 2.13
C ALA A 369 -1.00 -24.42 2.26
N LEU A 370 -0.82 -23.75 3.40
CA LEU A 370 0.20 -22.73 3.58
C LEU A 370 1.27 -23.08 4.63
N PHE A 371 0.96 -23.95 5.61
CA PHE A 371 1.83 -24.22 6.75
C PHE A 371 2.05 -25.70 7.10
N ALA A 372 1.32 -26.66 6.52
CA ALA A 372 1.58 -28.10 6.77
C ALA A 372 2.80 -28.58 5.96
N TYR A 373 3.98 -28.14 6.36
CA TYR A 373 5.25 -28.42 5.71
C TYR A 373 6.34 -28.64 6.77
N GLY A 374 7.05 -29.76 6.69
CA GLY A 374 8.18 -30.08 7.57
C GLY A 374 7.84 -30.13 9.05
N ASN A 375 8.67 -29.47 9.85
CA ASN A 375 8.60 -29.49 11.31
C ASN A 375 7.37 -28.72 11.84
N PHE A 376 6.65 -27.99 10.98
CA PHE A 376 5.35 -27.41 11.30
C PHE A 376 4.27 -28.41 10.86
N GLY A 377 3.77 -29.19 11.82
CA GLY A 377 2.98 -30.39 11.54
C GLY A 377 1.62 -30.10 10.92
N THR A 378 0.98 -31.15 10.40
CA THR A 378 -0.44 -31.12 9.98
C THR A 378 -1.37 -30.70 11.12
N VAL A 379 -1.01 -31.02 12.37
CA VAL A 379 -1.73 -30.63 13.60
C VAL A 379 -1.65 -29.12 13.85
N ASP A 380 -0.44 -28.54 13.96
CA ASP A 380 -0.23 -27.09 14.11
C ASP A 380 -0.89 -26.29 12.98
N ALA A 381 -0.75 -26.78 11.75
CA ALA A 381 -1.37 -26.17 10.57
C ALA A 381 -2.91 -26.27 10.60
N GLY A 382 -3.46 -27.34 11.18
CA GLY A 382 -4.89 -27.51 11.44
C GLY A 382 -5.41 -26.50 12.48
N TYR A 383 -4.73 -26.34 13.62
CA TYR A 383 -5.07 -25.34 14.63
C TYR A 383 -4.92 -23.91 14.10
N LEU A 384 -3.89 -23.63 13.31
CA LEU A 384 -3.74 -22.36 12.57
C LEU A 384 -4.91 -22.12 11.60
N GLY A 385 -5.39 -23.18 10.93
CA GLY A 385 -6.59 -23.11 10.09
C GLY A 385 -7.87 -22.85 10.87
N MET A 386 -8.06 -23.49 12.03
CA MET A 386 -9.19 -23.21 12.94
C MET A 386 -9.12 -21.78 13.51
N ALA A 387 -7.92 -21.30 13.83
CA ALA A 387 -7.69 -19.93 14.26
C ALA A 387 -8.04 -18.92 13.15
N ILE A 388 -7.75 -19.22 11.88
CA ILE A 388 -8.25 -18.45 10.73
C ILE A 388 -9.79 -18.45 10.69
N THR A 389 -10.44 -19.61 10.84
CA THR A 389 -11.91 -19.72 10.87
C THR A 389 -12.54 -18.84 11.96
N LEU A 390 -12.04 -18.92 13.20
CA LEU A 390 -12.54 -18.14 14.33
C LEU A 390 -12.26 -16.63 14.19
N SER A 391 -11.17 -16.27 13.54
CA SER A 391 -10.69 -14.88 13.46
C SER A 391 -11.14 -14.12 12.21
N ALA A 392 -11.62 -14.82 11.17
CA ALA A 392 -11.91 -14.29 9.84
C ALA A 392 -12.75 -13.01 9.86
N PHE A 393 -13.80 -12.96 10.69
CA PHE A 393 -14.72 -11.81 10.75
C PHE A 393 -14.03 -10.48 11.11
N THR A 394 -12.87 -10.52 11.79
CA THR A 394 -12.10 -9.35 12.23
C THR A 394 -11.74 -8.39 11.10
N LEU A 395 -11.59 -8.91 9.86
CA LEU A 395 -11.27 -8.10 8.68
C LEU A 395 -12.23 -6.92 8.47
N ILE A 396 -13.51 -7.14 8.74
CA ILE A 396 -14.58 -6.16 8.51
C ILE A 396 -14.46 -4.98 9.49
N PRO A 397 -14.55 -5.15 10.82
CA PRO A 397 -14.42 -4.02 11.75
C PRO A 397 -13.02 -3.42 11.76
N TYR A 398 -11.96 -4.19 11.48
CA TYR A 398 -10.60 -3.66 11.31
C TYR A 398 -10.54 -2.65 10.16
N ALA A 399 -11.11 -2.99 9.00
CA ALA A 399 -11.19 -2.09 7.85
C ALA A 399 -12.05 -0.84 8.14
N LEU A 400 -13.16 -0.98 8.87
CA LEU A 400 -13.98 0.15 9.30
C LEU A 400 -13.21 1.10 10.24
N VAL A 401 -12.50 0.57 11.23
CA VAL A 401 -11.71 1.41 12.17
C VAL A 401 -10.64 2.19 11.42
N LEU A 402 -9.91 1.57 10.48
CA LEU A 402 -8.90 2.29 9.68
C LEU A 402 -9.50 3.38 8.79
N LEU A 403 -10.69 3.14 8.22
CA LEU A 403 -11.42 4.13 7.44
C LEU A 403 -11.90 5.31 8.33
N GLN A 404 -12.46 5.02 9.51
CA GLN A 404 -12.89 6.03 10.49
C GLN A 404 -11.72 6.88 11.00
N LEU A 405 -10.60 6.24 11.38
CA LEU A 405 -9.37 6.91 11.82
C LEU A 405 -8.87 7.92 10.79
N ARG A 406 -8.98 7.62 9.49
CA ARG A 406 -8.56 8.55 8.42
C ARG A 406 -9.42 9.81 8.35
N VAL A 407 -10.70 9.75 8.70
CA VAL A 407 -11.55 10.95 8.82
C VAL A 407 -11.15 11.79 10.04
N PHE A 408 -10.89 11.18 11.19
CA PHE A 408 -10.42 11.91 12.39
C PHE A 408 -9.04 12.55 12.17
N TYR A 409 -8.12 11.89 11.47
CA TYR A 409 -6.83 12.48 11.09
C TYR A 409 -6.96 13.61 10.06
N ALA A 410 -7.88 13.50 9.10
CA ALA A 410 -8.14 14.57 8.12
C ALA A 410 -8.79 15.83 8.73
N ARG A 411 -9.43 15.71 9.90
CA ARG A 411 -9.98 16.83 10.70
C ARG A 411 -9.05 17.31 11.82
N GLU A 412 -7.77 16.91 11.78
CA GLU A 412 -6.75 17.25 12.79
C GLU A 412 -7.17 16.96 14.26
N GLU A 413 -7.93 15.88 14.51
CA GLU A 413 -8.35 15.46 15.85
C GLU A 413 -7.47 14.30 16.40
N PRO A 414 -6.27 14.54 16.97
CA PRO A 414 -5.39 13.44 17.43
C PRO A 414 -5.90 12.69 18.67
N TRP A 415 -6.78 13.30 19.48
CA TRP A 415 -7.27 12.71 20.73
C TRP A 415 -8.41 11.71 20.52
N THR A 416 -9.22 11.86 19.47
CA THR A 416 -10.35 10.97 19.18
C THR A 416 -9.90 9.54 18.80
N PRO A 417 -8.84 9.34 18.00
CA PRO A 417 -8.11 8.07 17.85
C PRO A 417 -7.65 7.42 19.15
N ILE A 418 -7.24 8.20 20.16
CA ILE A 418 -6.78 7.66 21.45
C ILE A 418 -7.97 7.05 22.22
N ALA A 419 -9.12 7.72 22.25
CA ALA A 419 -10.34 7.16 22.84
C ALA A 419 -10.75 5.84 22.16
N LEU A 420 -10.60 5.75 20.83
CA LEU A 420 -10.88 4.53 20.07
C LEU A 420 -9.93 3.37 20.40
N ILE A 421 -8.61 3.60 20.41
CA ILE A 421 -7.66 2.52 20.72
C ILE A 421 -7.76 2.05 22.18
N VAL A 422 -8.17 2.92 23.12
CA VAL A 422 -8.52 2.52 24.49
C VAL A 422 -9.70 1.56 24.49
N VAL A 423 -10.82 1.88 23.82
CA VAL A 423 -11.99 0.98 23.75
C VAL A 423 -11.63 -0.35 23.11
N ILE A 424 -10.94 -0.33 21.96
CA ILE A 424 -10.47 -1.54 21.26
C ILE A 424 -9.61 -2.41 22.19
N THR A 425 -8.68 -1.79 22.90
CA THR A 425 -7.73 -2.50 23.77
C THR A 425 -8.39 -3.05 25.03
N VAL A 426 -9.29 -2.31 25.67
CA VAL A 426 -10.03 -2.77 26.85
C VAL A 426 -10.95 -3.95 26.51
N VAL A 427 -11.72 -3.85 25.42
CA VAL A 427 -12.61 -4.93 24.98
C VAL A 427 -11.81 -6.15 24.52
N LYS A 428 -10.69 -5.95 23.79
CA LYS A 428 -9.78 -7.04 23.44
C LYS A 428 -9.24 -7.74 24.68
N ILE A 429 -8.68 -7.00 25.64
CA ILE A 429 -8.11 -7.59 26.87
C ILE A 429 -9.17 -8.36 27.66
N ALA A 430 -10.38 -7.83 27.80
CA ALA A 430 -11.47 -8.53 28.50
C ALA A 430 -11.86 -9.84 27.79
N ALA A 431 -11.97 -9.83 26.45
CA ALA A 431 -12.27 -11.03 25.67
C ALA A 431 -11.08 -12.02 25.63
N SER A 432 -9.84 -11.54 25.59
CA SER A 432 -8.64 -12.37 25.63
C SER A 432 -8.48 -13.08 26.97
N LEU A 433 -8.79 -12.41 28.09
CA LEU A 433 -8.80 -13.02 29.42
C LEU A 433 -9.91 -14.08 29.58
N ALA A 434 -10.97 -14.02 28.78
CA ALA A 434 -12.00 -15.07 28.73
C ALA A 434 -11.59 -16.26 27.85
N ALA A 435 -10.68 -16.09 26.88
CA ALA A 435 -10.35 -17.11 25.88
C ALA A 435 -9.92 -18.48 26.48
N PRO A 436 -9.05 -18.56 27.52
CA PRO A 436 -8.70 -19.82 28.20
C PRO A 436 -9.83 -20.47 29.01
N HIS A 437 -11.02 -19.87 29.05
CA HIS A 437 -12.21 -20.37 29.73
C HIS A 437 -13.37 -20.64 28.76
N LEU A 438 -13.13 -20.53 27.45
CA LEU A 438 -14.10 -20.82 26.38
C LEU A 438 -13.82 -22.16 25.66
N THR A 439 -12.74 -22.85 26.02
CA THR A 439 -12.30 -24.10 25.41
C THR A 439 -11.45 -24.91 26.41
N ASP A 440 -11.64 -26.22 26.43
CA ASP A 440 -10.79 -27.16 27.19
C ASP A 440 -9.51 -27.54 26.41
N ASP A 441 -9.48 -27.26 25.10
CA ASP A 441 -8.33 -27.41 24.20
C ASP A 441 -7.40 -26.16 24.29
N PRO A 442 -6.14 -26.31 24.75
CA PRO A 442 -5.21 -25.18 24.90
C PRO A 442 -4.70 -24.58 23.59
N GLU A 443 -4.65 -25.34 22.50
CA GLU A 443 -4.13 -24.85 21.21
C GLU A 443 -5.16 -23.97 20.50
N LEU A 444 -6.45 -24.31 20.61
CA LEU A 444 -7.55 -23.46 20.13
C LEU A 444 -7.63 -22.09 20.82
N VAL A 445 -7.03 -21.89 22.00
CA VAL A 445 -6.95 -20.59 22.67
C VAL A 445 -6.32 -19.52 21.76
N ALA A 446 -5.36 -19.88 20.91
CA ALA A 446 -4.77 -18.95 19.93
C ALA A 446 -5.81 -18.43 18.91
N GLY A 447 -6.79 -19.27 18.53
CA GLY A 447 -7.92 -18.88 17.70
C GLY A 447 -8.94 -18.00 18.43
N TYR A 448 -9.26 -18.32 19.69
CA TYR A 448 -10.12 -17.47 20.52
C TYR A 448 -9.49 -16.11 20.82
N LEU A 449 -8.17 -16.00 20.91
CA LEU A 449 -7.46 -14.71 21.01
C LEU A 449 -7.60 -13.86 19.75
N GLY A 450 -7.61 -14.47 18.56
CA GLY A 450 -7.90 -13.77 17.31
C GLY A 450 -9.36 -13.30 17.21
N LEU A 451 -10.31 -14.11 17.69
CA LEU A 451 -11.71 -13.70 17.87
C LEU A 451 -11.86 -12.55 18.88
N ALA A 452 -11.13 -12.58 20.00
CA ALA A 452 -11.10 -11.48 20.98
C ALA A 452 -10.55 -10.17 20.39
N ASN A 453 -9.55 -10.26 19.51
CA ASN A 453 -9.05 -9.12 18.74
C ASN A 453 -10.14 -8.59 17.78
N GLY A 454 -10.92 -9.48 17.16
CA GLY A 454 -12.12 -9.13 16.37
C GLY A 454 -13.20 -8.39 17.16
N LEU A 455 -13.52 -8.85 18.37
CA LEU A 455 -14.47 -8.17 19.26
C LEU A 455 -13.97 -6.79 19.69
N GLY A 456 -12.67 -6.65 19.97
CA GLY A 456 -12.02 -5.36 20.22
C GLY A 456 -12.22 -4.38 19.06
N PHE A 457 -11.89 -4.78 17.83
CA PHE A 457 -12.10 -3.94 16.65
C PHE A 457 -13.59 -3.66 16.38
N LEU A 458 -14.50 -4.60 16.66
CA LEU A 458 -15.94 -4.40 16.51
C LEU A 458 -16.49 -3.33 17.46
N ALA A 459 -16.05 -3.33 18.72
CA ALA A 459 -16.35 -2.25 19.66
C ALA A 459 -15.75 -0.91 19.19
N GLY A 460 -14.52 -0.92 18.67
CA GLY A 460 -13.89 0.25 18.04
C GLY A 460 -14.70 0.81 16.89
N ALA A 461 -15.12 -0.02 15.93
CA ALA A 461 -15.91 0.38 14.77
C ALA A 461 -17.28 0.95 15.18
N THR A 462 -17.88 0.40 16.24
CA THR A 462 -19.17 0.83 16.79
C THR A 462 -19.05 2.19 17.48
N VAL A 463 -18.05 2.37 18.36
CA VAL A 463 -17.80 3.65 19.04
C VAL A 463 -17.33 4.72 18.04
N GLY A 464 -16.50 4.37 17.05
CA GLY A 464 -16.08 5.27 15.98
C GLY A 464 -17.25 5.74 15.12
N TYR A 465 -18.20 4.85 14.80
CA TYR A 465 -19.45 5.21 14.13
C TYR A 465 -20.27 6.21 14.96
N VAL A 466 -20.44 5.97 16.27
CA VAL A 466 -21.20 6.85 17.17
C VAL A 466 -20.51 8.22 17.33
N LEU A 467 -19.20 8.24 17.56
CA LEU A 467 -18.41 9.47 17.67
C LEU A 467 -18.51 10.29 16.38
N LEU A 468 -18.33 9.66 15.21
CA LEU A 468 -18.40 10.37 13.95
C LEU A 468 -19.82 10.89 13.65
N ARG A 469 -20.86 10.13 13.98
CA ARG A 469 -22.27 10.58 13.89
C ARG A 469 -22.58 11.79 14.78
N SER A 470 -21.86 11.95 15.88
CA SER A 470 -21.98 13.08 16.81
C SER A 470 -21.12 14.30 16.42
N ARG A 471 -20.26 14.19 15.40
CA ARG A 471 -19.29 15.22 14.99
C ARG A 471 -19.44 15.72 13.55
N LEU A 472 -20.21 15.02 12.70
CA LEU A 472 -20.51 15.45 11.34
C LEU A 472 -21.85 16.20 11.28
N ASP A 473 -21.88 17.28 10.51
CA ASP A 473 -23.08 18.07 10.22
C ASP A 473 -23.75 17.54 8.92
N PRO A 474 -25.08 17.40 8.85
CA PRO A 474 -26.06 17.58 9.92
C PRO A 474 -25.95 16.51 11.02
N PRO A 475 -25.98 16.88 12.32
CA PRO A 475 -25.83 15.95 13.43
C PRO A 475 -26.92 14.88 13.41
N GLY A 476 -26.50 13.62 13.44
CA GLY A 476 -27.42 12.47 13.30
C GLY A 476 -27.63 11.97 11.87
N GLY A 477 -26.94 12.54 10.87
CA GLY A 477 -26.93 12.10 9.48
C GLY A 477 -26.76 10.59 9.28
N HIS A 478 -27.37 10.06 8.21
CA HIS A 478 -27.47 8.61 7.97
C HIS A 478 -26.21 8.06 7.28
N LEU A 479 -25.14 7.87 8.07
CA LEU A 479 -23.87 7.24 7.68
C LEU A 479 -24.02 5.93 6.87
N ILE A 480 -25.10 5.18 7.11
CA ILE A 480 -25.46 3.96 6.41
C ILE A 480 -26.94 4.08 6.05
N GLY A 481 -27.25 4.36 4.78
CA GLY A 481 -28.63 4.42 4.28
C GLY A 481 -29.29 3.04 4.20
N LEU A 482 -30.62 2.99 4.09
CA LEU A 482 -31.37 1.72 4.03
C LEU A 482 -30.90 0.80 2.90
N ASP A 483 -30.53 1.34 1.74
CA ASP A 483 -29.97 0.55 0.63
C ASP A 483 -28.59 -0.03 0.95
N VAL A 484 -27.80 0.65 1.79
CA VAL A 484 -26.51 0.13 2.28
C VAL A 484 -26.76 -0.97 3.31
N VAL A 485 -27.67 -0.78 4.27
CA VAL A 485 -28.08 -1.83 5.22
C VAL A 485 -28.59 -3.07 4.46
N ARG A 486 -29.49 -2.88 3.48
CA ARG A 486 -30.00 -3.95 2.62
C ARG A 486 -28.88 -4.64 1.87
N THR A 487 -27.96 -3.90 1.25
CA THR A 487 -26.83 -4.48 0.51
C THR A 487 -25.94 -5.30 1.43
N VAL A 488 -25.60 -4.79 2.62
CA VAL A 488 -24.80 -5.51 3.62
C VAL A 488 -25.51 -6.79 4.08
N LEU A 489 -26.79 -6.72 4.45
CA LEU A 489 -27.58 -7.89 4.88
C LEU A 489 -27.72 -8.93 3.76
N VAL A 490 -27.92 -8.49 2.51
CA VAL A 490 -27.93 -9.38 1.34
C VAL A 490 -26.57 -10.04 1.14
N THR A 491 -25.45 -9.31 1.24
CA THR A 491 -24.11 -9.89 1.10
C THR A 491 -23.81 -10.87 2.23
N ILE A 492 -24.19 -10.57 3.49
CA ILE A 492 -24.10 -11.51 4.61
C ILE A 492 -24.90 -12.78 4.33
N ALA A 493 -26.19 -12.66 3.99
CA ALA A 493 -27.06 -13.82 3.70
C ALA A 493 -26.55 -14.64 2.52
N ALA A 494 -26.08 -13.99 1.45
CA ALA A 494 -25.51 -14.65 0.27
C ALA A 494 -24.20 -15.39 0.59
N SER A 495 -23.36 -14.82 1.45
CA SER A 495 -22.03 -15.38 1.79
C SER A 495 -22.12 -16.48 2.84
N LEU A 496 -23.03 -16.36 3.81
CA LEU A 496 -23.37 -17.44 4.75
C LEU A 496 -24.10 -18.58 4.02
N GLY A 497 -25.00 -18.27 3.09
CA GLY A 497 -25.70 -19.27 2.27
C GLY A 497 -24.75 -20.04 1.35
N SER A 498 -23.88 -19.34 0.61
CA SER A 498 -22.89 -20.00 -0.26
C SER A 498 -21.82 -20.74 0.55
N GLY A 499 -21.39 -20.20 1.69
CA GLY A 499 -20.49 -20.87 2.62
C GLY A 499 -21.07 -22.13 3.24
N LEU A 500 -22.34 -22.11 3.66
CA LEU A 500 -23.03 -23.29 4.19
C LEU A 500 -23.17 -24.37 3.11
N VAL A 501 -23.56 -24.01 1.88
CA VAL A 501 -23.63 -24.97 0.77
C VAL A 501 -22.25 -25.55 0.44
N ALA A 502 -21.20 -24.71 0.46
CA ALA A 502 -19.84 -25.16 0.24
C ALA A 502 -19.34 -26.11 1.36
N HIS A 503 -19.61 -25.80 2.63
CA HIS A 503 -19.27 -26.67 3.76
C HIS A 503 -20.05 -28.01 3.73
N LEU A 504 -21.33 -27.98 3.38
CA LEU A 504 -22.12 -29.20 3.19
C LEU A 504 -21.56 -30.05 2.04
N LEU A 505 -21.19 -29.44 0.92
CA LEU A 505 -20.59 -30.14 -0.23
C LEU A 505 -19.21 -30.70 0.11
N ASP A 506 -18.40 -29.95 0.84
CA ASP A 506 -17.06 -30.32 1.33
C ASP A 506 -17.10 -31.58 2.21
N ARG A 507 -18.09 -31.65 3.12
CA ARG A 507 -18.39 -32.85 3.90
C ARG A 507 -18.98 -33.99 3.06
N LEU A 508 -19.94 -33.71 2.17
CA LEU A 508 -20.65 -34.73 1.37
C LEU A 508 -19.77 -35.41 0.31
N LEU A 509 -18.81 -34.68 -0.27
CA LEU A 509 -17.84 -35.20 -1.22
C LEU A 509 -16.56 -35.73 -0.54
N GLY A 510 -16.45 -35.59 0.79
CA GLY A 510 -15.27 -36.00 1.54
C GLY A 510 -14.00 -35.28 1.11
N LEU A 511 -14.04 -33.97 0.81
CA LEU A 511 -12.90 -33.22 0.28
C LEU A 511 -11.71 -33.15 1.28
N ASP A 512 -11.95 -33.43 2.56
CA ASP A 512 -10.92 -33.74 3.55
C ASP A 512 -9.93 -34.82 3.06
N ALA A 513 -10.39 -35.81 2.31
CA ALA A 513 -9.55 -36.88 1.76
C ALA A 513 -8.53 -36.38 0.71
N LEU A 514 -8.82 -35.28 0.01
CA LEU A 514 -7.83 -34.64 -0.87
C LEU A 514 -6.67 -34.08 -0.04
N THR A 515 -6.98 -33.41 1.07
CA THR A 515 -5.99 -32.88 2.02
C THR A 515 -5.18 -34.02 2.66
N ALA A 516 -5.81 -35.15 3.00
CA ALA A 516 -5.10 -36.31 3.55
C ALA A 516 -4.16 -36.97 2.52
N ALA A 517 -4.61 -37.19 1.28
CA ALA A 517 -3.85 -37.93 0.28
C ALA A 517 -2.80 -37.09 -0.49
N TRP A 518 -2.97 -35.77 -0.58
CA TRP A 518 -2.09 -34.87 -1.35
C TRP A 518 -1.59 -33.66 -0.53
N GLY A 519 -1.74 -33.68 0.80
CA GLY A 519 -1.25 -32.66 1.73
C GLY A 519 -1.66 -31.23 1.36
N GLY A 520 -0.68 -30.33 1.31
CA GLY A 520 -0.88 -28.93 0.92
C GLY A 520 -1.41 -28.76 -0.51
N LEU A 521 -1.02 -29.62 -1.46
CA LEU A 521 -1.52 -29.55 -2.84
C LEU A 521 -3.00 -29.96 -2.93
N GLY A 522 -3.38 -31.02 -2.21
CA GLY A 522 -4.79 -31.41 -2.06
C GLY A 522 -5.64 -30.35 -1.36
N SER A 523 -5.04 -29.64 -0.41
CA SER A 523 -5.67 -28.49 0.27
C SER A 523 -5.89 -27.30 -0.68
N LEU A 524 -4.95 -27.01 -1.57
CA LEU A 524 -5.13 -26.02 -2.65
C LEU A 524 -6.24 -26.42 -3.63
N LEU A 525 -6.33 -27.70 -4.00
CA LEU A 525 -7.41 -28.22 -4.85
C LEU A 525 -8.79 -28.12 -4.15
N ARG A 526 -8.86 -28.45 -2.86
CA ARG A 526 -10.06 -28.26 -2.03
C ARG A 526 -10.49 -26.79 -1.97
N LEU A 527 -9.56 -25.87 -1.76
CA LEU A 527 -9.84 -24.42 -1.78
C LEU A 527 -10.31 -23.93 -3.16
N LEU A 528 -9.75 -24.47 -4.25
CA LEU A 528 -10.21 -24.18 -5.60
C LEU A 528 -11.66 -24.64 -5.83
N VAL A 529 -12.02 -25.85 -5.37
CA VAL A 529 -13.40 -26.38 -5.44
C VAL A 529 -14.35 -25.53 -4.59
N LEU A 530 -13.99 -25.21 -3.34
CA LEU A 530 -14.77 -24.33 -2.46
C LEU A 530 -15.01 -22.96 -3.12
N GLY A 531 -13.97 -22.34 -3.69
CA GLY A 531 -14.07 -21.07 -4.40
C GLY A 531 -14.97 -21.14 -5.65
N LEU A 532 -14.82 -22.19 -6.46
CA LEU A 532 -15.64 -22.44 -7.66
C LEU A 532 -17.12 -22.71 -7.34
N VAL A 533 -17.44 -23.17 -6.13
CA VAL A 533 -18.81 -23.36 -5.64
C VAL A 533 -19.37 -22.06 -5.03
N MET A 534 -18.62 -21.41 -4.15
CA MET A 534 -19.06 -20.21 -3.45
C MET A 534 -19.26 -19.01 -4.39
N ALA A 535 -18.36 -18.79 -5.35
CA ALA A 535 -18.40 -17.61 -6.22
C ALA A 535 -19.67 -17.52 -7.11
N PRO A 536 -20.09 -18.56 -7.85
CA PRO A 536 -21.32 -18.49 -8.65
C PRO A 536 -22.59 -18.44 -7.78
N LEU A 537 -22.63 -19.12 -6.63
CA LEU A 537 -23.75 -19.03 -5.69
C LEU A 537 -23.91 -17.61 -5.15
N LEU A 538 -22.82 -17.00 -4.69
CA LEU A 538 -22.76 -15.62 -4.23
C LEU A 538 -23.23 -14.65 -5.33
N ALA A 539 -22.65 -14.78 -6.54
CA ALA A 539 -22.99 -13.92 -7.67
C ALA A 539 -24.47 -14.04 -8.06
N ALA A 540 -25.02 -15.26 -8.09
CA ALA A 540 -26.44 -15.49 -8.39
C ALA A 540 -27.37 -14.81 -7.38
N VAL A 541 -27.09 -14.95 -6.07
CA VAL A 541 -27.91 -14.31 -5.02
C VAL A 541 -27.78 -12.78 -5.06
N MET A 542 -26.57 -12.23 -5.22
CA MET A 542 -26.35 -10.78 -5.28
C MET A 542 -26.97 -10.14 -6.53
N LEU A 543 -26.95 -10.82 -7.68
CA LEU A 543 -27.62 -10.38 -8.90
C LEU A 543 -29.14 -10.48 -8.79
N ALA A 544 -29.68 -11.57 -8.24
CA ALA A 544 -31.12 -11.71 -7.99
C ALA A 544 -31.66 -10.65 -7.03
N ALA A 545 -30.89 -10.31 -5.98
CA ALA A 545 -31.21 -9.25 -5.03
C ALA A 545 -31.00 -7.82 -5.58
N LYS A 546 -30.42 -7.69 -6.78
CA LYS A 546 -30.08 -6.44 -7.49
C LYS A 546 -29.10 -5.54 -6.71
N VAL A 547 -28.02 -6.13 -6.20
CA VAL A 547 -26.91 -5.36 -5.60
C VAL A 547 -26.21 -4.53 -6.69
N PRO A 548 -26.10 -3.18 -6.56
CA PRO A 548 -25.55 -2.32 -7.62
C PRO A 548 -24.14 -2.71 -8.07
N GLU A 549 -23.27 -3.03 -7.11
CA GLU A 549 -21.89 -3.45 -7.36
C GLU A 549 -21.82 -4.77 -8.15
N ALA A 550 -22.70 -5.72 -7.86
CA ALA A 550 -22.76 -6.99 -8.58
C ALA A 550 -23.29 -6.82 -10.01
N MET A 551 -24.29 -5.95 -10.20
CA MET A 551 -24.79 -5.61 -11.54
C MET A 551 -23.71 -4.93 -12.38
N ALA A 552 -23.00 -3.94 -11.81
CA ALA A 552 -21.88 -3.27 -12.49
C ALA A 552 -20.76 -4.25 -12.88
N ALA A 553 -20.41 -5.19 -11.99
CA ALA A 553 -19.44 -6.25 -12.30
C ALA A 553 -19.92 -7.17 -13.43
N ALA A 554 -21.19 -7.60 -13.41
CA ALA A 554 -21.79 -8.42 -14.47
C ALA A 554 -21.85 -7.69 -15.82
N ASP A 555 -22.06 -6.37 -15.85
CA ASP A 555 -22.01 -5.57 -17.09
C ASP A 555 -20.59 -5.38 -17.63
N VAL A 556 -19.55 -5.39 -16.78
CA VAL A 556 -18.15 -5.45 -17.22
C VAL A 556 -17.85 -6.83 -17.83
N VAL A 557 -18.12 -7.91 -17.11
CA VAL A 557 -17.88 -9.30 -17.57
C VAL A 557 -18.69 -9.60 -18.83
N GLY A 558 -19.96 -9.22 -18.87
CA GLY A 558 -20.86 -9.41 -20.00
C GLY A 558 -20.47 -8.62 -21.25
N ARG A 559 -19.70 -7.53 -21.13
CA ARG A 559 -19.05 -6.85 -22.27
C ARG A 559 -17.79 -7.59 -22.73
N TYR A 560 -16.99 -8.09 -21.81
CA TYR A 560 -15.77 -8.85 -22.13
C TYR A 560 -16.09 -10.19 -22.84
N VAL A 561 -17.06 -10.95 -22.32
CA VAL A 561 -17.56 -12.19 -22.94
C VAL A 561 -18.13 -11.91 -24.33
N ARG A 562 -18.90 -10.82 -24.52
CA ARG A 562 -19.41 -10.42 -25.85
C ARG A 562 -18.30 -10.05 -26.84
N ARG A 563 -17.20 -9.43 -26.39
CA ARG A 563 -16.01 -9.18 -27.23
C ARG A 563 -15.31 -10.48 -27.65
N LEU A 564 -15.20 -11.46 -26.75
CA LEU A 564 -14.62 -12.78 -27.07
C LEU A 564 -15.51 -13.58 -28.04
N SER A 565 -16.82 -13.64 -27.81
CA SER A 565 -17.75 -14.39 -28.68
C SER A 565 -18.02 -13.69 -30.01
N GLY A 566 -17.81 -12.38 -30.12
CA GLY A 566 -17.99 -11.60 -31.35
C GLY A 566 -17.03 -11.99 -32.49
N ARG A 567 -15.89 -12.64 -32.17
CA ARG A 567 -14.82 -13.00 -33.12
C ARG A 567 -15.17 -14.15 -34.11
N ARG A 568 -16.45 -14.53 -34.24
CA ARG A 568 -16.94 -15.63 -35.10
C ARG A 568 -18.00 -15.23 -36.16
N ARG A 569 -18.22 -13.95 -36.42
CA ARG A 569 -18.89 -13.49 -37.65
C ARG A 569 -17.92 -12.68 -38.50
N ALA A 570 -17.56 -13.22 -39.66
CA ALA A 570 -16.79 -12.48 -40.65
C ALA A 570 -17.61 -11.32 -41.21
N LEU A 571 -17.01 -10.13 -41.28
CA LEU A 571 -17.56 -9.01 -42.01
C LEU A 571 -17.12 -9.12 -43.47
N THR A 572 -18.02 -9.55 -44.34
CA THR A 572 -17.81 -9.51 -45.80
C THR A 572 -17.89 -8.06 -46.25
N TYR A 573 -16.74 -7.46 -46.54
CA TYR A 573 -16.68 -6.17 -47.24
C TYR A 573 -16.88 -6.41 -48.74
N PRO A 574 -17.73 -5.63 -49.42
CA PRO A 574 -17.77 -5.62 -50.89
C PRO A 574 -16.50 -4.96 -51.44
N GLU A 575 -15.85 -5.61 -52.41
CA GLU A 575 -14.78 -4.99 -53.18
C GLU A 575 -15.35 -3.91 -54.12
N LEU A 576 -14.62 -2.80 -54.26
CA LEU A 576 -14.83 -1.85 -55.35
C LEU A 576 -13.48 -1.54 -55.98
N HIS A 577 -13.37 -1.80 -57.28
CA HIS A 577 -12.17 -1.52 -58.06
C HIS A 577 -11.96 0.00 -58.25
N PRO A 578 -10.70 0.46 -58.33
CA PRO A 578 -10.39 1.84 -58.65
C PRO A 578 -10.50 2.06 -60.16
N ASP A 579 -11.34 3.02 -60.58
CA ASP A 579 -11.38 3.51 -61.95
C ASP A 579 -11.16 5.02 -61.99
N THR A 580 -10.21 5.46 -62.82
CA THR A 580 -9.84 6.86 -62.96
C THR A 580 -10.46 7.44 -64.22
N ASN A 581 -11.23 8.54 -64.14
CA ASN A 581 -11.08 9.63 -65.11
C ASN A 581 -11.75 10.97 -64.78
N SER A 582 -11.34 11.96 -65.56
CA SER A 582 -11.50 13.40 -65.43
C SER A 582 -12.88 14.00 -65.77
N SER A 583 -13.33 14.94 -64.93
CA SER A 583 -13.88 16.25 -65.35
C SER A 583 -15.30 16.26 -66.02
N PRO A 584 -15.88 17.41 -66.48
CA PRO A 584 -16.96 18.01 -65.67
C PRO A 584 -18.20 18.57 -66.45
N ARG A 585 -19.32 18.84 -65.73
CA ARG A 585 -20.25 20.02 -65.85
C ARG A 585 -21.77 19.71 -65.70
N LYS A 586 -22.46 20.67 -65.07
CA LYS A 586 -23.83 21.22 -65.35
C LYS A 586 -25.08 20.32 -65.27
N GLY A 587 -26.19 20.95 -64.86
CA GLY A 587 -27.57 20.44 -64.92
C GLY A 587 -28.04 19.93 -63.55
N SER A 588 -29.21 20.25 -62.99
CA SER A 588 -30.53 20.68 -63.50
C SER A 588 -31.14 19.70 -64.50
N ALA A 589 -32.32 19.10 -64.28
CA ALA A 589 -33.34 19.38 -63.25
C ALA A 589 -34.23 18.15 -62.97
N VAL A 590 -35.28 18.33 -62.14
CA VAL A 590 -36.70 17.96 -62.41
C VAL A 590 -36.91 16.87 -63.49
N SER A 591 -37.60 15.75 -63.29
CA SER A 591 -38.36 15.18 -62.16
C SER A 591 -38.82 13.73 -62.56
N ASP A 592 -39.88 13.03 -62.09
CA ASP A 592 -41.01 13.29 -61.16
C ASP A 592 -41.70 11.98 -60.68
N GLU A 593 -42.56 12.09 -59.66
CA GLU A 593 -43.77 11.26 -59.38
C GLU A 593 -43.63 9.70 -59.24
N HIS A 594 -44.58 8.87 -58.75
CA HIS A 594 -45.88 8.95 -58.03
C HIS A 594 -46.07 7.57 -57.29
N ALA A 595 -46.96 7.28 -56.33
CA ALA A 595 -48.01 8.02 -55.62
C ALA A 595 -48.39 7.36 -54.26
N SER A 596 -49.16 8.11 -53.44
CA SER A 596 -50.39 7.76 -52.67
C SER A 596 -50.62 6.35 -52.09
N GLY A 597 -51.25 6.17 -50.92
CA GLY A 597 -51.96 7.11 -50.02
C GLY A 597 -52.22 6.48 -48.63
N ALA A 598 -52.47 7.24 -47.55
CA ALA A 598 -53.68 8.04 -47.23
C ALA A 598 -54.77 7.21 -46.51
N GLU A 599 -55.76 7.76 -45.80
CA GLU A 599 -55.99 9.14 -45.33
C GLU A 599 -55.59 9.25 -43.82
N THR A 600 -55.96 10.16 -42.90
CA THR A 600 -56.93 11.30 -42.68
C THR A 600 -56.25 12.26 -41.66
N GLU A 601 -56.65 13.48 -41.27
CA GLU A 601 -57.59 14.56 -41.66
C GLU A 601 -57.17 15.83 -40.82
N ARG A 602 -57.54 17.11 -41.04
CA ARG A 602 -58.15 17.91 -42.14
C ARG A 602 -57.83 19.40 -41.84
N SER A 603 -58.11 20.30 -42.80
CA SER A 603 -58.36 21.75 -42.63
C SER A 603 -57.14 22.68 -42.46
N GLN A 604 -57.25 23.92 -42.99
CA GLN A 604 -56.13 24.83 -43.28
C GLN A 604 -56.51 26.35 -43.19
N PRO A 605 -55.53 27.29 -43.31
CA PRO A 605 -55.66 28.75 -43.05
C PRO A 605 -56.09 29.52 -44.35
N PRO A 606 -55.94 30.86 -44.56
CA PRO A 606 -55.28 31.91 -43.74
C PRO A 606 -55.94 33.31 -43.67
N GLY A 607 -55.28 34.26 -42.97
CA GLY A 607 -55.43 35.71 -43.25
C GLY A 607 -55.19 36.67 -42.07
N PRO A 608 -54.89 37.96 -42.32
CA PRO A 608 -53.91 38.72 -41.51
C PRO A 608 -54.45 39.99 -40.81
N ALA A 609 -53.63 40.60 -39.92
CA ALA A 609 -53.86 41.96 -39.38
C ALA A 609 -52.56 42.63 -38.87
N THR A 610 -52.57 43.97 -38.73
CA THR A 610 -51.44 44.82 -38.31
C THR A 610 -51.92 46.05 -37.51
N GLU A 611 -51.01 46.66 -36.74
CA GLU A 611 -50.96 48.09 -36.35
C GLU A 611 -51.90 48.72 -35.27
N SER A 612 -51.49 49.93 -34.84
CA SER A 612 -52.05 50.89 -33.85
C SER A 612 -51.94 50.51 -32.35
N THR A 613 -51.33 51.24 -31.39
CA THR A 613 -50.68 52.59 -31.16
C THR A 613 -51.45 53.63 -30.30
N THR A 614 -50.73 54.64 -29.78
CA THR A 614 -51.14 55.83 -28.96
C THR A 614 -51.28 55.60 -27.43
N ARG A 615 -51.01 56.55 -26.50
CA ARG A 615 -50.37 57.91 -26.48
C ARG A 615 -49.98 58.26 -25.00
N HIS A 616 -48.77 58.73 -24.65
CA HIS A 616 -48.20 60.12 -24.61
C HIS A 616 -48.25 60.88 -23.25
N GLU A 617 -47.29 61.81 -23.11
CA GLU A 617 -47.19 62.98 -22.21
C GLU A 617 -46.56 62.86 -20.79
N ARG A 618 -46.33 64.03 -20.13
CA ARG A 618 -45.17 64.32 -19.23
C ARG A 618 -45.55 64.77 -17.77
N PRO A 619 -44.93 65.75 -17.04
CA PRO A 619 -44.44 65.56 -15.64
C PRO A 619 -44.96 66.66 -14.66
N PRO A 620 -44.24 67.15 -13.61
CA PRO A 620 -43.48 66.56 -12.47
C PRO A 620 -44.10 66.98 -11.09
N ALA A 621 -43.29 66.99 -10.00
CA ALA A 621 -43.48 67.68 -8.69
C ALA A 621 -44.50 67.07 -7.67
N ASP A 622 -44.37 67.22 -6.34
CA ASP A 622 -43.25 67.64 -5.45
C ASP A 622 -43.49 67.16 -3.99
N ASP A 623 -42.44 67.25 -3.14
CA ASP A 623 -42.35 67.31 -1.66
C ASP A 623 -43.44 66.74 -0.70
N PHE A 624 -42.96 66.05 0.36
CA PHE A 624 -43.09 66.57 1.73
C PHE A 624 -42.06 65.96 2.73
N GLN A 625 -41.59 66.78 3.67
CA GLN A 625 -40.57 66.45 4.70
C GLN A 625 -41.22 66.22 6.09
N PRO A 626 -40.50 65.74 7.14
CA PRO A 626 -39.87 66.68 8.08
C PRO A 626 -38.57 66.23 8.80
N ASP A 627 -37.86 67.17 9.44
CA ASP A 627 -36.64 66.99 10.26
C ASP A 627 -36.89 66.60 11.74
N VAL A 628 -35.94 65.89 12.36
CA VAL A 628 -35.57 66.02 13.81
C VAL A 628 -34.08 65.67 14.05
N SER A 629 -33.42 66.37 14.98
CA SER A 629 -32.14 66.06 15.67
C SER A 629 -32.04 66.95 16.95
N PRO A 630 -31.11 66.79 17.94
CA PRO A 630 -29.96 65.86 18.09
C PRO A 630 -29.89 65.21 19.52
N THR A 631 -28.68 65.05 20.10
CA THR A 631 -28.29 64.61 21.49
C THR A 631 -28.41 63.10 21.80
N GLU A 632 -27.59 62.44 22.64
CA GLU A 632 -26.48 62.86 23.56
C GLU A 632 -25.27 61.87 23.55
N VAL A 633 -24.35 61.89 24.54
CA VAL A 633 -22.91 61.55 24.42
C VAL A 633 -22.41 60.56 25.49
N LEU A 634 -21.30 59.82 25.22
CA LEU A 634 -20.14 59.43 26.08
C LEU A 634 -19.60 58.00 25.77
N PRO A 635 -18.31 57.67 26.05
CA PRO A 635 -17.08 58.48 25.96
C PRO A 635 -15.90 57.78 25.23
N THR A 636 -14.90 58.55 24.79
CA THR A 636 -13.61 58.04 24.24
C THR A 636 -12.51 57.95 25.30
N PRO A 637 -11.64 56.92 25.27
CA PRO A 637 -10.29 56.99 25.84
C PRO A 637 -9.36 57.89 24.97
N PRO A 638 -8.26 58.43 25.53
CA PRO A 638 -7.51 59.51 24.89
C PRO A 638 -6.46 59.02 23.87
N ALA A 639 -6.10 59.91 22.94
CA ALA A 639 -4.95 59.74 22.07
C ALA A 639 -3.64 60.08 22.80
N THR A 640 -2.66 59.18 22.76
CA THR A 640 -1.24 59.54 22.90
C THR A 640 -0.67 59.80 21.51
N GLY A 641 -0.27 61.05 21.23
CA GLY A 641 0.41 61.37 19.98
C GLY A 641 1.78 60.71 19.90
N LEU A 642 2.20 60.35 18.68
CA LEU A 642 3.57 60.02 18.32
C LEU A 642 3.94 60.82 17.07
N ASP A 643 5.19 61.28 17.04
CA ASP A 643 5.66 62.34 16.16
C ASP A 643 5.56 61.99 14.67
N THR A 644 5.18 62.98 13.86
CA THR A 644 5.30 62.94 12.40
C THR A 644 6.78 63.05 12.00
N PRO A 645 7.40 62.03 11.37
CA PRO A 645 8.74 62.18 10.83
C PRO A 645 8.68 63.09 9.58
N PRO A 646 9.59 64.07 9.43
CA PRO A 646 9.53 65.03 8.32
C PRO A 646 10.08 64.46 7.01
N GLY A 647 9.22 63.73 6.28
CA GLY A 647 9.37 63.44 4.85
C GLY A 647 10.35 62.34 4.44
N GLY A 648 10.33 61.99 3.15
CA GLY A 648 11.41 61.23 2.51
C GLY A 648 11.24 59.71 2.41
N GLU A 649 10.14 59.22 1.84
CA GLU A 649 10.11 58.27 0.70
C GLU A 649 8.68 57.70 0.49
N GLU A 650 8.33 57.45 -0.77
CA GLU A 650 7.15 56.64 -1.10
C GLU A 650 7.46 55.16 -0.81
N PRO A 651 6.46 54.33 -0.47
CA PRO A 651 6.71 52.91 -0.21
C PRO A 651 7.02 52.18 -1.52
N HIS A 652 8.28 52.25 -1.95
CA HIS A 652 8.79 51.55 -3.13
C HIS A 652 8.34 50.09 -3.08
N LEU A 653 7.61 49.66 -4.11
CA LEU A 653 7.05 48.33 -4.20
C LEU A 653 8.20 47.34 -4.48
N ILE A 654 8.78 46.81 -3.40
CA ILE A 654 9.91 45.87 -3.42
C ILE A 654 9.60 44.64 -2.55
N PRO A 655 10.17 43.46 -2.86
CA PRO A 655 10.08 42.28 -1.99
C PRO A 655 10.48 42.59 -0.54
N GLY A 656 9.65 42.16 0.41
CA GLY A 656 9.83 42.41 1.84
C GLY A 656 9.20 43.70 2.37
N ALA A 657 8.82 44.65 1.52
CA ALA A 657 8.14 45.88 1.95
C ALA A 657 6.79 45.59 2.62
N THR A 658 6.38 46.42 3.56
CA THR A 658 5.16 46.23 4.36
C THR A 658 4.17 47.37 4.22
N LEU A 659 2.91 47.03 3.97
CA LEU A 659 1.80 47.94 3.70
C LEU A 659 0.69 47.79 4.74
N ALA A 660 -0.27 48.73 4.74
CA ALA A 660 -1.42 48.76 5.67
C ALA A 660 -1.01 48.53 7.14
N ASN A 661 -0.13 49.40 7.66
CA ASN A 661 0.43 49.35 9.02
C ASN A 661 1.09 47.99 9.40
N GLY A 662 1.67 47.28 8.42
CA GLY A 662 2.36 46.01 8.63
C GLY A 662 1.53 44.77 8.29
N ARG A 663 0.22 44.94 7.98
CA ARG A 663 -0.68 43.82 7.67
C ARG A 663 -0.27 43.04 6.42
N TYR A 664 0.18 43.70 5.36
CA TYR A 664 0.58 43.01 4.13
C TYR A 664 2.09 43.13 3.91
N ARG A 665 2.78 42.01 3.74
CA ARG A 665 4.20 41.97 3.34
C ARG A 665 4.32 41.49 1.90
N LEU A 666 4.91 42.30 1.02
CA LEU A 666 5.19 41.91 -0.37
C LEU A 666 6.21 40.76 -0.41
N LEU A 667 5.99 39.78 -1.29
CA LEU A 667 6.88 38.62 -1.47
C LEU A 667 7.50 38.61 -2.87
N VAL A 668 6.66 38.62 -3.92
CA VAL A 668 7.08 38.48 -5.32
C VAL A 668 6.23 39.41 -6.19
N SER A 669 6.87 40.09 -7.15
CA SER A 669 6.17 40.84 -8.20
C SER A 669 5.90 39.93 -9.41
N HIS A 670 4.72 40.05 -9.99
CA HIS A 670 4.32 39.35 -11.22
C HIS A 670 4.14 40.32 -12.40
N GLY A 671 4.66 41.55 -12.30
CA GLY A 671 4.52 42.57 -13.33
C GLY A 671 3.08 43.08 -13.44
N GLY A 672 2.62 43.32 -14.66
CA GLY A 672 1.25 43.77 -14.94
C GLY A 672 1.16 44.75 -16.13
N PRO A 673 -0.05 44.97 -16.67
CA PRO A 673 -0.30 45.90 -17.76
C PRO A 673 -0.18 47.36 -17.31
N ALA A 674 -0.30 48.30 -18.25
CA ALA A 674 -0.27 49.72 -17.96
C ALA A 674 -1.26 50.09 -16.83
N HIS A 675 -0.78 50.89 -15.86
CA HIS A 675 -1.50 51.30 -14.64
C HIS A 675 -1.87 50.18 -13.65
N LEU A 676 -1.41 48.93 -13.81
CA LEU A 676 -1.61 47.86 -12.82
C LEU A 676 -0.30 47.18 -12.43
N GLN A 677 -0.13 46.87 -11.15
CA GLN A 677 0.98 46.03 -10.67
C GLN A 677 0.47 44.88 -9.80
N PHE A 678 0.94 43.67 -10.08
CA PHE A 678 0.51 42.42 -9.48
C PHE A 678 1.57 41.88 -8.52
N TRP A 679 1.17 41.55 -7.30
CA TRP A 679 2.09 41.09 -6.26
C TRP A 679 1.53 39.91 -5.47
N GLN A 680 2.36 38.90 -5.23
CA GLN A 680 2.14 37.94 -4.17
C GLN A 680 2.54 38.58 -2.84
N ALA A 681 1.70 38.47 -1.81
CA ALA A 681 1.97 38.99 -0.48
C ALA A 681 1.52 38.02 0.64
N LEU A 682 1.96 38.28 1.87
CA LEU A 682 1.51 37.62 3.10
C LEU A 682 0.63 38.58 3.91
N ASP A 683 -0.61 38.19 4.22
CA ASP A 683 -1.46 38.84 5.23
C ASP A 683 -0.97 38.38 6.62
N THR A 684 -0.14 39.21 7.26
CA THR A 684 0.55 38.91 8.53
C THR A 684 -0.40 38.80 9.73
N ALA A 685 -1.63 39.31 9.60
CA ALA A 685 -2.67 39.19 10.62
C ALA A 685 -3.41 37.84 10.55
N LEU A 686 -3.37 37.15 9.39
CA LEU A 686 -4.10 35.90 9.12
C LEU A 686 -3.19 34.74 8.67
N ASP A 687 -1.87 34.93 8.68
CA ASP A 687 -0.81 34.00 8.24
C ASP A 687 -1.09 33.28 6.91
N ARG A 688 -1.65 34.03 5.94
CA ARG A 688 -2.06 33.50 4.62
C ARG A 688 -1.48 34.29 3.47
N GLN A 689 -1.19 33.61 2.37
CA GLN A 689 -0.83 34.26 1.11
C GLN A 689 -2.07 34.91 0.47
N VAL A 690 -1.87 36.09 -0.11
CA VAL A 690 -2.88 36.87 -0.85
C VAL A 690 -2.26 37.37 -2.16
N ALA A 691 -3.10 37.57 -3.17
CA ALA A 691 -2.76 38.37 -4.34
C ALA A 691 -3.13 39.83 -4.06
N LEU A 692 -2.26 40.75 -4.46
CA LEU A 692 -2.48 42.19 -4.41
C LEU A 692 -2.43 42.77 -5.83
N THR A 693 -3.43 43.56 -6.19
CA THR A 693 -3.40 44.38 -7.41
C THR A 693 -3.36 45.85 -7.01
N PHE A 694 -2.26 46.53 -7.30
CA PHE A 694 -2.17 47.98 -7.21
C PHE A 694 -2.78 48.60 -8.47
N VAL A 695 -3.69 49.55 -8.27
CA VAL A 695 -4.38 50.29 -9.34
C VAL A 695 -3.80 51.69 -9.38
N ASP A 696 -3.13 52.03 -10.47
CA ASP A 696 -2.44 53.30 -10.71
C ASP A 696 -1.45 53.72 -9.58
N PRO A 697 -0.46 52.86 -9.23
CA PRO A 697 0.51 53.17 -8.18
C PRO A 697 1.35 54.44 -8.48
N ASP A 698 1.58 54.72 -9.77
CA ASP A 698 2.36 55.87 -10.26
C ASP A 698 1.53 57.17 -10.40
N GLY A 699 0.23 57.14 -10.08
CA GLY A 699 -0.65 58.32 -10.08
C GLY A 699 -0.93 58.95 -11.46
N ALA A 700 -0.89 58.15 -12.53
CA ALA A 700 -1.03 58.61 -13.91
C ALA A 700 -2.48 58.65 -14.43
N LEU A 701 -3.45 58.06 -13.73
CA LEU A 701 -4.87 58.09 -14.07
C LEU A 701 -5.63 59.20 -13.30
N PRO A 702 -6.60 59.87 -13.94
CA PRO A 702 -7.56 60.70 -13.22
C PRO A 702 -8.29 59.90 -12.14
N ALA A 703 -8.46 60.48 -10.94
CA ALA A 703 -9.07 59.80 -9.79
C ALA A 703 -10.44 59.16 -10.07
N HIS A 704 -11.24 59.73 -10.98
CA HIS A 704 -12.53 59.15 -11.40
C HIS A 704 -12.37 57.82 -12.16
N LYS A 705 -11.26 57.60 -12.89
CA LYS A 705 -10.95 56.30 -13.51
C LYS A 705 -10.51 55.28 -12.46
N VAL A 706 -9.66 55.68 -11.50
CA VAL A 706 -9.24 54.80 -10.39
C VAL A 706 -10.46 54.33 -9.60
N GLN A 707 -11.36 55.24 -9.21
CA GLN A 707 -12.61 54.88 -8.54
C GLN A 707 -13.47 53.95 -9.40
N ALA A 708 -13.60 54.22 -10.71
CA ALA A 708 -14.37 53.36 -11.61
C ALA A 708 -13.80 51.93 -11.77
N ILE A 709 -12.48 51.73 -11.58
CA ILE A 709 -11.84 50.40 -11.53
C ILE A 709 -12.20 49.70 -10.21
N LEU A 710 -12.07 50.39 -9.08
CA LEU A 710 -12.41 49.84 -7.75
C LEU A 710 -13.90 49.47 -7.67
N ASP A 711 -14.80 50.36 -8.10
CA ASP A 711 -16.25 50.13 -8.12
C ASP A 711 -16.68 48.98 -9.05
N ARG A 712 -15.93 48.72 -10.13
CA ARG A 712 -16.16 47.56 -11.01
C ARG A 712 -15.63 46.28 -10.39
N THR A 713 -14.43 46.33 -9.81
CA THR A 713 -13.79 45.17 -9.18
C THR A 713 -14.54 44.72 -7.92
N GLN A 714 -15.12 45.64 -7.15
CA GLN A 714 -16.01 45.31 -6.03
C GLN A 714 -17.34 44.68 -6.47
N ARG A 715 -17.79 44.92 -7.72
CA ARG A 715 -18.92 44.19 -8.33
C ARG A 715 -18.49 42.80 -8.82
N LEU A 716 -17.32 42.67 -9.43
CA LEU A 716 -16.73 41.38 -9.80
C LEU A 716 -16.54 40.48 -8.57
N GLY A 717 -16.10 41.03 -7.45
CA GLY A 717 -15.94 40.35 -6.16
C GLY A 717 -17.22 39.77 -5.53
N ARG A 718 -18.39 39.91 -6.17
CA ARG A 718 -19.63 39.22 -5.81
C ARG A 718 -19.78 37.84 -6.47
N ILE A 719 -18.84 37.46 -7.34
CA ILE A 719 -18.80 36.17 -8.03
C ILE A 719 -17.75 35.29 -7.34
N ASP A 720 -18.20 34.17 -6.79
CA ASP A 720 -17.41 33.22 -6.00
C ASP A 720 -17.39 31.87 -6.76
N MET A 721 -16.46 31.73 -7.71
CA MET A 721 -16.36 30.58 -8.62
C MET A 721 -14.89 30.37 -9.07
N PRO A 722 -14.43 29.12 -9.36
CA PRO A 722 -13.00 28.79 -9.49
C PRO A 722 -12.18 29.58 -10.52
N GLY A 723 -12.81 30.13 -11.57
CA GLY A 723 -12.13 30.91 -12.62
C GLY A 723 -11.74 32.35 -12.26
N VAL A 724 -11.95 32.80 -11.02
CA VAL A 724 -11.48 34.10 -10.51
C VAL A 724 -11.09 33.99 -9.05
N ALA A 725 -9.96 34.61 -8.68
CA ALA A 725 -9.57 34.75 -7.28
C ALA A 725 -10.58 35.63 -6.54
N ARG A 726 -11.20 35.06 -5.50
CA ARG A 726 -12.13 35.76 -4.62
C ARG A 726 -11.53 37.06 -4.13
N VAL A 727 -12.22 38.18 -4.41
CA VAL A 727 -11.86 39.49 -3.87
C VAL A 727 -12.18 39.51 -2.38
N LEU A 728 -11.17 39.84 -1.57
CA LEU A 728 -11.21 39.85 -0.11
C LEU A 728 -11.40 41.26 0.44
N ASP A 729 -10.81 42.27 -0.22
CA ASP A 729 -10.86 43.67 0.18
C ASP A 729 -10.62 44.59 -1.04
N VAL A 730 -11.16 45.82 -1.01
CA VAL A 730 -10.98 46.84 -2.07
C VAL A 730 -10.85 48.20 -1.40
N LEU A 731 -9.64 48.76 -1.42
CA LEU A 731 -9.26 49.89 -0.58
C LEU A 731 -8.64 51.03 -1.43
N PRO A 732 -9.04 52.30 -1.24
CA PRO A 732 -8.26 53.43 -1.75
C PRO A 732 -6.96 53.56 -0.93
N ILE A 733 -5.87 53.96 -1.59
CA ILE A 733 -4.57 54.24 -0.96
C ILE A 733 -4.13 55.68 -1.29
N ARG A 734 -2.96 56.13 -0.80
CA ARG A 734 -2.51 57.53 -0.98
C ARG A 734 -2.30 57.91 -2.46
N THR A 735 -1.82 56.96 -3.25
CA THR A 735 -1.64 57.04 -4.70
C THR A 735 -2.31 55.82 -5.32
N GLY A 736 -3.44 56.04 -6.00
CA GLY A 736 -4.20 54.96 -6.62
C GLY A 736 -5.08 54.15 -5.65
N GLY A 737 -5.23 52.85 -5.95
CA GLY A 737 -6.06 51.90 -5.21
C GLY A 737 -5.37 50.54 -4.99
N LEU A 738 -5.91 49.74 -4.08
CA LEU A 738 -5.44 48.40 -3.75
C LEU A 738 -6.60 47.41 -3.72
N VAL A 739 -6.53 46.38 -4.56
CA VAL A 739 -7.41 45.21 -4.50
C VAL A 739 -6.64 44.09 -3.80
N VAL A 740 -7.29 43.43 -2.84
CA VAL A 740 -6.78 42.23 -2.16
C VAL A 740 -7.63 41.06 -2.59
N SER A 741 -7.03 40.02 -3.18
CA SER A 741 -7.69 38.76 -3.53
C SER A 741 -6.98 37.57 -2.90
N GLU A 742 -7.61 36.40 -2.90
CA GLU A 742 -6.96 35.17 -2.45
C GLU A 742 -5.81 34.76 -3.39
N TRP A 743 -4.84 34.02 -2.87
CA TRP A 743 -3.72 33.54 -3.67
C TRP A 743 -4.04 32.22 -4.39
N ILE A 744 -4.17 32.27 -5.72
CA ILE A 744 -4.27 31.06 -6.57
C ILE A 744 -2.95 30.29 -6.52
N ARG A 745 -2.97 29.14 -5.83
CA ARG A 745 -1.84 28.21 -5.73
C ARG A 745 -1.69 27.42 -7.03
N GLY A 746 -0.48 27.36 -7.57
CA GLY A 746 -0.16 26.73 -8.86
C GLY A 746 0.85 27.56 -9.64
N GLY A 747 0.84 27.51 -10.97
CA GLY A 747 1.73 28.27 -11.84
C GLY A 747 1.10 29.54 -12.44
N SER A 748 1.92 30.45 -12.95
CA SER A 748 1.47 31.48 -13.91
C SER A 748 1.17 30.88 -15.28
N LEU A 749 0.46 31.61 -16.13
CA LEU A 749 0.18 31.16 -17.49
C LEU A 749 1.46 30.81 -18.28
N ALA A 750 2.54 31.60 -18.13
CA ALA A 750 3.81 31.37 -18.81
C ALA A 750 4.49 30.08 -18.33
N GLU A 751 4.69 29.93 -17.01
CA GLU A 751 5.31 28.73 -16.42
C GLU A 751 4.57 27.44 -16.79
N VAL A 752 3.24 27.50 -16.91
CA VAL A 752 2.42 26.32 -17.25
C VAL A 752 2.44 26.04 -18.75
N ALA A 753 2.38 27.07 -19.59
CA ALA A 753 2.51 26.92 -21.04
C ALA A 753 3.90 26.36 -21.46
N GLU A 754 4.95 26.71 -20.74
CA GLU A 754 6.31 26.17 -20.92
C GLU A 754 6.38 24.65 -20.69
N THR A 755 5.48 24.06 -19.90
CA THR A 755 5.42 22.59 -19.70
C THR A 755 4.76 21.81 -20.84
N ALA A 756 4.29 22.48 -21.90
CA ALA A 756 3.56 21.89 -23.03
C ALA A 756 2.38 20.99 -22.58
N PRO A 757 1.38 21.53 -21.86
CA PRO A 757 0.28 20.75 -21.31
C PRO A 757 -0.60 20.18 -22.42
N SER A 758 -1.20 19.01 -22.20
CA SER A 758 -1.96 18.33 -23.27
C SER A 758 -3.12 19.19 -23.78
N PRO A 759 -3.42 19.20 -25.10
CA PRO A 759 -4.46 20.07 -25.66
C PRO A 759 -5.85 19.89 -25.02
N ILE A 760 -6.19 18.66 -24.64
CA ILE A 760 -7.42 18.32 -23.92
C ILE A 760 -7.37 18.84 -22.47
N GLY A 761 -6.20 18.79 -21.83
CA GLY A 761 -5.96 19.41 -20.52
C GLY A 761 -6.19 20.91 -20.56
N GLY A 762 -5.54 21.64 -21.46
CA GLY A 762 -5.74 23.08 -21.67
C GLY A 762 -7.20 23.44 -21.99
N ALA A 763 -7.87 22.64 -22.82
CA ALA A 763 -9.28 22.83 -23.15
C ALA A 763 -10.26 22.54 -22.00
N ARG A 764 -9.86 21.75 -20.99
CA ARG A 764 -10.60 21.61 -19.71
C ARG A 764 -10.29 22.76 -18.77
N ALA A 765 -9.01 23.08 -18.61
CA ALA A 765 -8.49 24.13 -17.73
C ALA A 765 -9.17 25.49 -17.97
N ILE A 766 -9.42 25.84 -19.23
CA ILE A 766 -10.06 27.11 -19.63
C ILE A 766 -11.56 27.19 -19.30
N GLN A 767 -12.24 26.07 -19.00
CA GLN A 767 -13.70 26.05 -18.82
C GLN A 767 -14.15 26.82 -17.57
N SER A 768 -13.35 26.85 -16.50
CA SER A 768 -13.63 27.63 -15.29
C SER A 768 -13.53 29.15 -15.55
N LEU A 769 -12.49 29.62 -16.24
CA LEU A 769 -12.38 31.02 -16.65
C LEU A 769 -13.53 31.43 -17.59
N ALA A 770 -13.92 30.57 -18.54
CA ALA A 770 -15.03 30.83 -19.46
C ALA A 770 -16.40 30.86 -18.73
N ALA A 771 -16.64 29.97 -17.77
CA ALA A 771 -17.85 29.99 -16.95
C ALA A 771 -17.93 31.25 -16.05
N VAL A 772 -16.78 31.71 -15.55
CA VAL A 772 -16.68 32.98 -14.81
C VAL A 772 -16.96 34.19 -15.70
N ALA A 773 -16.48 34.21 -16.94
CA ALA A 773 -16.80 35.26 -17.89
C ALA A 773 -18.32 35.32 -18.18
N GLU A 774 -18.99 34.18 -18.39
CA GLU A 774 -20.44 34.13 -18.53
C GLU A 774 -21.16 34.72 -17.30
N ALA A 775 -20.72 34.39 -16.08
CA ALA A 775 -21.30 34.94 -14.86
C ALA A 775 -21.05 36.46 -14.71
N ALA A 776 -19.86 36.95 -15.07
CA ALA A 776 -19.54 38.38 -15.04
C ALA A 776 -20.38 39.16 -16.06
N HIS A 777 -20.45 38.67 -17.31
CA HIS A 777 -21.19 39.31 -18.40
C HIS A 777 -22.70 39.37 -18.10
N ARG A 778 -23.29 38.32 -17.50
CA ARG A 778 -24.68 38.34 -17.01
C ARG A 778 -24.93 39.37 -15.91
N ASN A 779 -23.92 39.74 -15.13
CA ASN A 779 -23.98 40.78 -14.10
C ASN A 779 -23.56 42.18 -14.62
N GLY A 780 -23.30 42.33 -15.93
CA GLY A 780 -22.90 43.61 -16.54
C GLY A 780 -21.47 44.04 -16.19
N VAL A 781 -20.57 43.10 -15.93
CA VAL A 781 -19.17 43.34 -15.55
C VAL A 781 -18.24 42.53 -16.46
N ALA A 782 -17.11 43.12 -16.87
CA ALA A 782 -16.05 42.43 -17.60
C ALA A 782 -14.96 41.91 -16.65
N LEU A 783 -14.22 40.89 -17.06
CA LEU A 783 -13.08 40.35 -16.32
C LEU A 783 -11.81 41.18 -16.51
N SER A 784 -11.64 41.79 -17.69
CA SER A 784 -10.40 42.47 -18.11
C SER A 784 -9.25 41.48 -18.29
N VAL A 785 -9.47 40.42 -19.09
CA VAL A 785 -8.41 39.44 -19.46
C VAL A 785 -7.49 40.03 -20.53
N ASP A 786 -6.75 41.07 -20.17
CA ASP A 786 -5.92 41.88 -21.08
C ASP A 786 -4.43 41.50 -21.09
N HIS A 787 -3.95 40.75 -20.10
CA HIS A 787 -2.52 40.51 -19.88
C HIS A 787 -2.23 39.11 -19.33
N PRO A 788 -1.21 38.37 -19.82
CA PRO A 788 -0.91 37.01 -19.36
C PRO A 788 -0.71 36.89 -17.85
N SER A 789 0.03 37.83 -17.25
CA SER A 789 0.33 37.83 -15.81
C SER A 789 -0.88 37.95 -14.88
N ARG A 790 -2.07 38.32 -15.40
CA ARG A 790 -3.32 38.24 -14.62
C ARG A 790 -3.76 36.81 -14.35
N ILE A 791 -3.35 35.88 -15.20
CA ILE A 791 -3.84 34.51 -15.24
C ILE A 791 -2.86 33.56 -14.55
N ARG A 792 -3.41 32.68 -13.71
CA ARG A 792 -2.69 31.59 -13.06
C ARG A 792 -3.49 30.30 -13.24
N VAL A 793 -2.81 29.17 -13.34
CA VAL A 793 -3.45 27.85 -13.36
C VAL A 793 -3.31 27.23 -11.98
N SER A 794 -4.45 26.83 -11.42
CA SER A 794 -4.58 26.15 -10.13
C SER A 794 -3.86 24.81 -10.12
N ILE A 795 -3.46 24.34 -8.93
CA ILE A 795 -3.06 22.94 -8.69
C ILE A 795 -4.16 21.92 -9.04
N ASP A 796 -5.43 22.34 -9.14
CA ASP A 796 -6.55 21.53 -9.63
C ASP A 796 -6.64 21.49 -11.17
N GLY A 797 -5.80 22.24 -11.88
CA GLY A 797 -5.85 22.41 -13.33
C GLY A 797 -6.78 23.52 -13.82
N ASP A 798 -7.55 24.17 -12.95
CA ASP A 798 -8.43 25.31 -13.30
C ASP A 798 -7.64 26.57 -13.68
N VAL A 799 -8.01 27.25 -14.77
CA VAL A 799 -7.48 28.57 -15.13
C VAL A 799 -8.28 29.65 -14.40
N ALA A 800 -7.59 30.54 -13.68
CA ALA A 800 -8.21 31.60 -12.90
C ALA A 800 -7.63 32.99 -13.16
N LEU A 801 -8.50 34.00 -13.17
CA LEU A 801 -8.15 35.41 -13.04
C LEU A 801 -7.64 35.68 -11.61
N ALA A 802 -6.33 35.60 -11.40
CA ALA A 802 -5.72 35.70 -10.08
C ALA A 802 -5.57 37.14 -9.57
N PHE A 803 -5.41 38.09 -10.49
CA PHE A 803 -5.26 39.52 -10.20
C PHE A 803 -6.44 40.32 -10.75
N PRO A 804 -7.60 40.30 -10.07
CA PRO A 804 -8.79 41.03 -10.47
C PRO A 804 -8.56 42.55 -10.34
N ALA A 805 -8.78 43.26 -11.45
CA ALA A 805 -8.92 44.71 -11.52
C ALA A 805 -9.55 45.06 -12.88
N THR A 806 -10.86 45.35 -12.88
CA THR A 806 -11.63 45.55 -14.11
C THR A 806 -11.44 46.96 -14.66
N LEU A 807 -10.83 47.12 -15.84
CA LEU A 807 -10.60 48.43 -16.45
C LEU A 807 -11.91 49.11 -16.91
N PRO A 808 -11.97 50.45 -17.02
CA PRO A 808 -13.22 51.17 -17.31
C PRO A 808 -13.78 50.99 -18.73
N ASP A 809 -12.91 50.54 -19.63
CA ASP A 809 -13.06 50.29 -21.06
C ASP A 809 -13.13 48.79 -21.41
N ALA A 810 -12.83 47.90 -20.45
CA ALA A 810 -12.98 46.45 -20.61
C ALA A 810 -14.44 46.08 -20.94
N ASN A 811 -14.60 45.23 -21.96
CA ASN A 811 -15.89 44.82 -22.51
C ASN A 811 -15.95 43.29 -22.71
N PRO A 812 -17.16 42.72 -22.92
CA PRO A 812 -17.31 41.27 -23.05
C PRO A 812 -16.58 40.62 -24.22
N GLU A 813 -16.37 41.31 -25.34
CA GLU A 813 -15.72 40.72 -26.53
C GLU A 813 -14.20 40.58 -26.32
N ASP A 814 -13.55 41.58 -25.71
CA ASP A 814 -12.13 41.49 -25.34
C ASP A 814 -11.87 40.43 -24.26
N ASP A 815 -12.80 40.16 -23.35
CA ASP A 815 -12.69 39.00 -22.44
C ASP A 815 -12.67 37.67 -23.24
N ILE A 816 -13.46 37.52 -24.31
CA ILE A 816 -13.43 36.29 -25.14
C ILE A 816 -12.08 36.17 -25.85
N ARG A 817 -11.52 37.29 -26.34
CA ARG A 817 -10.19 37.33 -26.95
C ARG A 817 -9.12 36.94 -25.95
N GLY A 818 -9.18 37.46 -24.72
CA GLY A 818 -8.26 37.13 -23.63
C GLY A 818 -8.32 35.66 -23.21
N ILE A 819 -9.52 35.08 -23.12
CA ILE A 819 -9.72 33.65 -22.82
C ILE A 819 -9.19 32.78 -23.98
N GLY A 820 -9.46 33.19 -25.23
CA GLY A 820 -8.91 32.58 -26.44
C GLY A 820 -7.38 32.62 -26.49
N ALA A 821 -6.79 33.76 -26.13
CA ALA A 821 -5.35 33.97 -26.05
C ALA A 821 -4.71 33.15 -24.92
N THR A 822 -5.42 32.97 -23.81
CA THR A 822 -5.01 32.09 -22.69
C THR A 822 -5.01 30.62 -23.13
N LEU A 823 -6.05 30.17 -23.85
CA LEU A 823 -6.07 28.83 -24.44
C LEU A 823 -4.95 28.66 -25.48
N TYR A 824 -4.72 29.66 -26.33
CA TYR A 824 -3.65 29.67 -27.32
C TYR A 824 -2.27 29.53 -26.66
N ALA A 825 -2.01 30.26 -25.57
CA ALA A 825 -0.78 30.14 -24.80
C ALA A 825 -0.59 28.73 -24.23
N LEU A 826 -1.62 28.12 -23.63
CA LEU A 826 -1.57 26.75 -23.14
C LEU A 826 -1.38 25.70 -24.26
N LEU A 827 -1.69 26.02 -25.51
CA LEU A 827 -1.56 25.10 -26.65
C LEU A 827 -0.21 25.16 -27.35
N VAL A 828 0.40 26.35 -27.49
CA VAL A 828 1.63 26.54 -28.30
C VAL A 828 2.68 27.44 -27.66
N ASN A 829 2.56 27.74 -26.36
CA ASN A 829 3.48 28.57 -25.58
C ASN A 829 3.80 29.95 -26.20
N ARG A 830 2.77 30.63 -26.71
CA ARG A 830 2.86 31.98 -27.31
C ARG A 830 1.65 32.83 -26.95
N TRP A 831 1.81 34.15 -26.88
CA TRP A 831 0.71 35.09 -26.66
C TRP A 831 0.28 35.78 -27.97
N PRO A 832 -0.99 35.66 -28.41
CA PRO A 832 -1.46 36.17 -29.70
C PRO A 832 -2.11 37.56 -29.67
N LEU A 833 -2.15 38.23 -28.52
CA LEU A 833 -2.66 39.61 -28.39
C LEU A 833 -1.50 40.58 -28.12
N PRO A 834 -1.66 41.89 -28.39
CA PRO A 834 -0.67 42.89 -28.01
C PRO A 834 -0.45 42.91 -26.49
N GLU A 835 0.81 42.81 -26.05
CA GLU A 835 1.19 42.99 -24.65
C GLU A 835 1.54 44.46 -24.36
N SER A 836 1.27 44.94 -23.15
CA SER A 836 1.61 46.29 -22.70
C SER A 836 1.97 46.26 -21.21
N GLY A 837 2.78 47.20 -20.74
CA GLY A 837 3.27 47.19 -19.35
C GLY A 837 4.52 46.34 -19.17
N THR A 838 4.52 45.44 -18.19
CA THR A 838 5.67 44.59 -17.83
C THR A 838 5.59 43.25 -18.56
N PRO A 839 6.57 42.88 -19.42
CA PRO A 839 6.53 41.64 -20.18
C PRO A 839 6.34 40.40 -19.30
N SER A 840 5.42 39.52 -19.68
CA SER A 840 5.08 38.29 -18.94
C SER A 840 6.05 37.12 -19.15
N GLY A 841 6.91 37.21 -20.17
CA GLY A 841 7.84 36.16 -20.57
C GLY A 841 7.31 35.26 -21.71
N LEU A 842 6.03 35.31 -22.06
CA LEU A 842 5.52 34.66 -23.27
C LEU A 842 6.01 35.40 -24.52
N ALA A 843 6.53 34.66 -25.50
CA ALA A 843 6.85 35.21 -26.80
C ALA A 843 5.58 35.48 -27.63
N PRO A 844 5.57 36.50 -28.52
CA PRO A 844 4.44 36.74 -29.43
C PRO A 844 4.14 35.55 -30.33
N ALA A 845 2.86 35.34 -30.65
CA ALA A 845 2.44 34.36 -31.64
C ALA A 845 2.87 34.75 -33.05
N ASP A 846 3.19 33.74 -33.87
CA ASP A 846 3.50 33.93 -35.28
C ASP A 846 2.22 34.34 -36.04
N LEU A 847 2.39 35.20 -37.06
CA LEU A 847 1.29 35.79 -37.82
C LEU A 847 1.23 35.24 -39.25
N ASP A 848 0.01 35.05 -39.75
CA ASP A 848 -0.26 34.63 -41.12
C ASP A 848 -0.16 35.78 -42.13
N ALA A 849 -0.39 35.48 -43.41
CA ALA A 849 -0.35 36.47 -44.50
C ALA A 849 -1.46 37.55 -44.42
N ALA A 850 -2.42 37.42 -43.51
CA ALA A 850 -3.45 38.42 -43.19
C ALA A 850 -3.17 39.14 -41.85
N GLY A 851 -2.02 38.89 -41.21
CA GLY A 851 -1.64 39.47 -39.93
C GLY A 851 -2.44 38.92 -38.73
N GLN A 852 -3.07 37.75 -38.87
CA GLN A 852 -3.77 37.07 -37.78
C GLN A 852 -2.88 36.00 -37.15
N ALA A 853 -3.10 35.69 -35.86
CA ALA A 853 -2.36 34.62 -35.20
C ALA A 853 -2.58 33.27 -35.92
N VAL A 854 -1.46 32.61 -36.24
CA VAL A 854 -1.42 31.31 -36.94
C VAL A 854 -2.22 30.26 -36.15
N GLU A 855 -3.06 29.46 -36.82
CA GLU A 855 -3.92 28.49 -36.14
C GLU A 855 -3.07 27.43 -35.39
N PRO A 856 -3.31 27.15 -34.09
CA PRO A 856 -2.47 26.25 -33.29
C PRO A 856 -2.17 24.90 -33.95
N ARG A 857 -3.17 24.29 -34.62
CA ARG A 857 -3.02 23.01 -35.31
C ARG A 857 -2.03 23.01 -36.49
N THR A 858 -1.61 24.19 -36.96
CA THR A 858 -0.58 24.33 -37.98
C THR A 858 0.84 24.43 -37.39
N VAL A 859 0.95 24.72 -36.10
CA VAL A 859 2.19 24.65 -35.30
C VAL A 859 2.37 23.22 -34.78
N ASP A 860 1.38 22.66 -34.08
CA ASP A 860 1.33 21.26 -33.64
C ASP A 860 0.10 20.55 -34.22
N ARG A 861 0.33 19.50 -35.02
CA ARG A 861 -0.72 18.77 -35.74
C ARG A 861 -1.58 17.88 -34.85
N ASP A 862 -1.10 17.52 -33.65
CA ASP A 862 -1.80 16.64 -32.72
C ASP A 862 -2.87 17.38 -31.91
N ILE A 863 -2.87 18.72 -31.94
CA ILE A 863 -3.96 19.56 -31.40
C ILE A 863 -5.29 19.22 -32.11
N PRO A 864 -6.34 18.77 -31.38
CA PRO A 864 -7.63 18.48 -31.98
C PRO A 864 -8.26 19.71 -32.64
N PHE A 865 -8.76 19.54 -33.87
CA PHE A 865 -9.28 20.63 -34.70
C PHE A 865 -10.31 21.53 -33.98
N GLN A 866 -11.21 20.98 -33.18
CA GLN A 866 -12.22 21.77 -32.46
C GLN A 866 -11.60 22.67 -31.38
N ILE A 867 -10.52 22.23 -30.72
CA ILE A 867 -9.79 23.00 -29.69
C ILE A 867 -8.97 24.11 -30.37
N SER A 868 -8.25 23.75 -31.43
CA SER A 868 -7.49 24.68 -32.27
C SER A 868 -8.37 25.80 -32.84
N ALA A 869 -9.48 25.43 -33.48
CA ALA A 869 -10.41 26.37 -34.06
C ALA A 869 -11.11 27.24 -33.00
N ALA A 870 -11.36 26.71 -31.79
CA ALA A 870 -11.90 27.50 -30.68
C ALA A 870 -10.90 28.57 -30.20
N ALA A 871 -9.62 28.22 -30.04
CA ALA A 871 -8.57 29.15 -29.66
C ALA A 871 -8.39 30.27 -30.71
N ALA A 872 -8.15 29.89 -31.98
CA ALA A 872 -7.91 30.86 -33.05
C ALA A 872 -9.11 31.80 -33.29
N ARG A 873 -10.34 31.28 -33.27
CA ARG A 873 -11.56 32.08 -33.53
C ARG A 873 -12.03 32.92 -32.34
N ALA A 874 -11.57 32.63 -31.13
CA ALA A 874 -11.83 33.48 -29.97
C ALA A 874 -10.93 34.73 -29.97
N VAL A 875 -9.68 34.61 -30.44
CA VAL A 875 -8.71 35.73 -30.53
C VAL A 875 -9.06 36.73 -31.64
N GLN A 876 -9.58 36.23 -32.77
CA GLN A 876 -9.92 37.02 -33.96
C GLN A 876 -11.21 37.85 -33.76
N GLU A 877 -11.15 39.16 -34.04
CA GLU A 877 -12.28 40.12 -33.91
C GLU A 877 -13.53 39.72 -34.72
N ASN A 878 -13.35 38.96 -35.79
CA ASN A 878 -14.43 38.43 -36.62
C ASN A 878 -14.45 36.88 -36.71
N GLY A 879 -13.77 36.17 -35.78
CA GLY A 879 -13.68 34.70 -35.78
C GLY A 879 -15.01 33.97 -35.51
N GLY A 880 -16.04 34.69 -35.05
CA GLY A 880 -17.41 34.20 -34.91
C GLY A 880 -17.78 33.67 -33.52
N ILE A 881 -16.84 33.60 -32.58
CA ILE A 881 -17.10 33.29 -31.17
C ILE A 881 -17.25 34.61 -30.41
N ARG A 882 -18.49 35.08 -30.22
CA ARG A 882 -18.79 36.39 -29.59
C ARG A 882 -19.37 36.32 -28.17
N SER A 883 -19.34 35.16 -27.52
CA SER A 883 -19.81 35.05 -26.14
C SER A 883 -19.16 33.89 -25.38
N ALA A 884 -19.00 34.05 -24.06
CA ALA A 884 -18.44 33.04 -23.18
C ALA A 884 -19.25 31.72 -23.18
N PRO A 885 -20.61 31.72 -23.17
CA PRO A 885 -21.39 30.50 -23.36
C PRO A 885 -21.06 29.76 -24.66
N THR A 886 -20.80 30.47 -25.77
CA THR A 886 -20.45 29.84 -27.05
C THR A 886 -19.10 29.15 -26.96
N LEU A 887 -18.09 29.81 -26.39
CA LEU A 887 -16.75 29.23 -26.21
C LEU A 887 -16.79 28.03 -25.26
N LEU A 888 -17.48 28.16 -24.12
CA LEU A 888 -17.63 27.09 -23.12
C LEU A 888 -18.29 25.84 -23.71
N ASN A 889 -19.38 26.00 -24.47
CA ASN A 889 -20.05 24.87 -25.13
C ASN A 889 -19.16 24.17 -26.16
N LEU A 890 -18.36 24.93 -26.94
CA LEU A 890 -17.43 24.36 -27.92
C LEU A 890 -16.32 23.55 -27.24
N LEU A 891 -15.75 24.08 -26.15
CA LEU A 891 -14.71 23.38 -25.38
C LEU A 891 -15.27 22.12 -24.70
N GLN A 892 -16.45 22.19 -24.09
CA GLN A 892 -17.12 21.03 -23.48
C GLN A 892 -17.42 19.92 -24.50
N GLN A 893 -17.88 20.28 -25.70
CA GLN A 893 -18.10 19.32 -26.79
C GLN A 893 -16.79 18.67 -27.25
N ALA A 894 -15.72 19.45 -27.41
CA ALA A 894 -14.42 18.93 -27.81
C ALA A 894 -13.82 17.97 -26.75
N THR A 895 -13.88 18.32 -25.46
CA THR A 895 -13.37 17.46 -24.39
C THR A 895 -14.20 16.18 -24.24
N ALA A 896 -15.53 16.28 -24.36
CA ALA A 896 -16.42 15.11 -24.26
C ALA A 896 -16.30 14.11 -25.43
N ILE A 897 -15.67 14.51 -26.54
CA ILE A 897 -15.31 13.59 -27.64
C ILE A 897 -14.02 12.83 -27.28
N ALA A 898 -13.04 13.47 -26.65
CA ALA A 898 -11.82 12.81 -26.17
C ALA A 898 -12.12 11.76 -25.09
N ASP A 899 -12.94 12.09 -24.08
CA ASP A 899 -13.38 11.16 -23.03
C ASP A 899 -14.08 9.89 -23.58
N ARG A 900 -14.70 9.98 -24.76
CA ARG A 900 -15.33 8.85 -25.44
C ARG A 900 -14.34 8.00 -26.24
N THR A 901 -13.20 8.58 -26.62
CA THR A 901 -12.14 7.95 -27.41
C THR A 901 -11.09 7.27 -26.53
N ASP A 902 -10.76 7.81 -25.35
CA ASP A 902 -9.83 7.19 -24.38
C ASP A 902 -10.30 5.82 -23.85
N HIS A 903 -11.57 5.45 -24.10
CA HIS A 903 -12.14 4.13 -23.83
C HIS A 903 -12.03 3.13 -25.00
N ILE A 904 -11.39 3.53 -26.09
CA ILE A 904 -11.06 2.71 -27.25
C ILE A 904 -9.53 2.60 -27.30
N ALA A 905 -9.01 1.41 -27.05
CA ALA A 905 -7.57 1.17 -27.16
C ALA A 905 -7.10 1.47 -28.61
N PRO A 906 -5.94 2.12 -28.81
CA PRO A 906 -5.38 2.33 -30.13
C PRO A 906 -5.26 1.00 -30.88
N VAL A 907 -5.74 0.98 -32.11
CA VAL A 907 -5.50 -0.14 -33.04
C VAL A 907 -4.29 0.24 -33.88
N ASP A 908 -3.22 -0.56 -33.81
CA ASP A 908 -1.99 -0.40 -34.61
C ASP A 908 -2.23 -0.77 -36.10
N ASP A 909 -3.16 -0.09 -36.75
CA ASP A 909 -3.43 -0.19 -38.19
C ASP A 909 -2.47 0.70 -38.99
N ARG A 910 -1.16 0.40 -38.92
CA ARG A 910 -0.15 0.87 -39.90
C ARG A 910 1.12 0.01 -39.85
N PRO A 911 1.42 -0.80 -40.90
CA PRO A 911 2.76 -1.31 -41.09
C PRO A 911 3.70 -0.12 -41.43
N ALA A 912 4.84 -0.05 -40.74
CA ALA A 912 5.79 1.05 -40.92
C ALA A 912 6.47 0.97 -42.30
N GLY A 913 6.04 1.85 -43.23
CA GLY A 913 6.80 2.14 -44.44
C GLY A 913 7.98 3.07 -44.14
N PRO A 914 9.11 2.97 -44.87
CA PRO A 914 10.26 3.84 -44.67
C PRO A 914 9.93 5.26 -45.16
N VAL A 915 10.19 6.26 -44.30
CA VAL A 915 10.15 7.69 -44.64
C VAL A 915 11.42 8.33 -44.13
N GLU A 916 12.06 9.14 -44.97
CA GLU A 916 13.31 9.82 -44.66
C GLU A 916 13.07 10.97 -43.66
N ALA A 917 13.95 11.11 -42.67
CA ALA A 917 13.82 12.13 -41.63
C ALA A 917 14.41 13.50 -42.08
N PRO A 918 13.69 14.61 -41.87
CA PRO A 918 14.29 15.93 -41.78
C PRO A 918 15.27 16.05 -40.59
N TRP A 919 16.13 17.05 -40.62
CA TRP A 919 17.23 17.21 -39.66
C TRP A 919 16.84 18.12 -38.49
N GLU A 920 16.76 17.58 -37.28
CA GLU A 920 16.69 18.31 -36.02
C GLU A 920 17.64 17.64 -34.99
N ASP A 921 18.10 18.38 -33.98
CA ASP A 921 19.24 17.99 -33.13
C ASP A 921 19.04 16.70 -32.31
N GLU A 922 20.10 15.89 -32.21
CA GLU A 922 20.04 14.56 -31.57
C GLU A 922 19.69 14.61 -30.07
N PRO A 923 18.59 13.96 -29.63
CA PRO A 923 18.37 13.65 -28.22
C PRO A 923 19.40 12.60 -27.78
N ASP A 924 20.11 12.83 -26.66
CA ASP A 924 21.17 11.92 -26.17
C ASP A 924 20.71 10.44 -26.14
N PRO A 925 21.17 9.60 -27.09
CA PRO A 925 20.71 8.22 -27.20
C PRO A 925 21.23 7.37 -26.04
N GLU A 926 22.32 7.78 -25.37
CA GLU A 926 22.73 7.14 -24.14
C GLU A 926 21.79 7.46 -22.98
N ALA A 927 21.19 8.65 -22.89
CA ALA A 927 20.23 8.99 -21.83
C ALA A 927 18.95 8.15 -21.95
N GLU A 928 18.40 8.04 -23.17
CA GLU A 928 17.26 7.17 -23.44
C GLU A 928 17.60 5.70 -23.24
N ALA A 929 18.75 5.23 -23.76
CA ALA A 929 19.20 3.87 -23.53
C ALA A 929 19.46 3.58 -22.04
N ARG A 930 19.93 4.55 -21.24
CA ARG A 930 20.08 4.44 -19.78
C ARG A 930 18.72 4.36 -19.08
N ARG A 931 17.72 5.17 -19.47
CA ARG A 931 16.33 5.04 -18.96
C ARG A 931 15.73 3.67 -19.30
N ARG A 932 15.80 3.25 -20.57
CA ARG A 932 15.19 2.01 -21.07
C ARG A 932 15.89 0.77 -20.52
N LYS A 933 17.23 0.77 -20.45
CA LYS A 933 18.00 -0.26 -19.71
C LYS A 933 17.65 -0.24 -18.22
N GLY A 934 17.56 0.91 -17.57
CA GLY A 934 17.20 1.02 -16.15
C GLY A 934 15.83 0.41 -15.82
N LEU A 935 14.82 0.66 -16.65
CA LEU A 935 13.48 0.06 -16.53
C LEU A 935 13.52 -1.46 -16.73
N ILE A 936 14.20 -1.92 -17.79
CA ILE A 936 14.34 -3.35 -18.10
C ILE A 936 15.13 -4.07 -16.99
N ILE A 937 16.21 -3.48 -16.49
CA ILE A 937 17.02 -4.00 -15.37
C ILE A 937 16.20 -4.05 -14.08
N GLY A 938 15.34 -3.06 -13.80
CA GLY A 938 14.45 -3.11 -12.64
C GLY A 938 13.43 -4.25 -12.72
N LEU A 939 12.83 -4.44 -13.90
CA LEU A 939 11.88 -5.54 -14.16
C LEU A 939 12.56 -6.92 -14.15
N THR A 940 13.72 -7.07 -14.80
CA THR A 940 14.45 -8.35 -14.84
C THR A 940 15.08 -8.66 -13.49
N ALA A 941 15.61 -7.69 -12.74
CA ALA A 941 16.08 -7.92 -11.37
C ALA A 941 14.93 -8.33 -10.44
N GLY A 942 13.74 -7.72 -10.57
CA GLY A 942 12.56 -8.15 -9.82
C GLY A 942 12.08 -9.56 -10.18
N ALA A 943 11.99 -9.87 -11.47
CA ALA A 943 11.67 -11.21 -11.94
C ALA A 943 12.72 -12.23 -11.48
N VAL A 944 14.01 -11.92 -11.57
CA VAL A 944 15.11 -12.78 -11.11
C VAL A 944 15.08 -12.95 -9.58
N VAL A 945 14.81 -11.92 -8.79
CA VAL A 945 14.68 -12.06 -7.32
C VAL A 945 13.47 -12.92 -6.96
N VAL A 946 12.33 -12.81 -7.66
CA VAL A 946 11.18 -13.70 -7.45
C VAL A 946 11.50 -15.13 -7.90
N ILE A 947 12.10 -15.32 -9.08
CA ILE A 947 12.48 -16.64 -9.59
C ILE A 947 13.51 -17.29 -8.67
N VAL A 948 14.54 -16.56 -8.22
CA VAL A 948 15.55 -17.07 -7.28
C VAL A 948 14.93 -17.35 -5.91
N ALA A 949 13.99 -16.54 -5.41
CA ALA A 949 13.29 -16.84 -4.17
C ALA A 949 12.35 -18.06 -4.29
N VAL A 950 11.65 -18.22 -5.42
CA VAL A 950 10.78 -19.37 -5.71
C VAL A 950 11.59 -20.64 -5.99
N VAL A 951 12.73 -20.55 -6.67
CA VAL A 951 13.64 -21.68 -6.91
C VAL A 951 14.40 -22.04 -5.64
N LEU A 952 14.81 -21.09 -4.79
CA LEU A 952 15.35 -21.38 -3.45
C LEU A 952 14.28 -22.03 -2.57
N LEU A 953 13.06 -21.49 -2.54
CA LEU A 953 11.92 -22.11 -1.84
C LEU A 953 11.70 -23.54 -2.35
N ALA A 954 11.54 -23.75 -3.66
CA ALA A 954 11.32 -25.06 -4.26
C ALA A 954 12.51 -26.02 -4.08
N THR A 955 13.76 -25.54 -4.05
CA THR A 955 14.96 -26.36 -3.85
C THR A 955 15.20 -26.70 -2.38
N VAL A 956 14.87 -25.80 -1.46
CA VAL A 956 14.89 -26.08 -0.01
C VAL A 956 13.75 -27.04 0.32
N LEU A 957 12.54 -26.80 -0.18
CA LEU A 957 11.42 -27.75 -0.04
C LEU A 957 11.76 -29.10 -0.69
N SER A 958 12.31 -29.16 -1.90
CA SER A 958 12.63 -30.45 -2.55
C SER A 958 13.83 -31.18 -1.94
N ARG A 959 14.78 -30.47 -1.31
CA ARG A 959 15.87 -31.13 -0.54
C ARG A 959 15.45 -31.62 0.84
N ILE A 960 14.37 -31.08 1.41
CA ILE A 960 13.85 -31.50 2.72
C ILE A 960 12.69 -32.53 2.55
N PHE A 961 11.93 -32.46 1.45
CA PHE A 961 10.73 -33.29 1.22
C PHE A 961 10.78 -34.18 -0.03
N GLY A 962 11.85 -34.12 -0.83
CA GLY A 962 11.99 -34.93 -2.04
C GLY A 962 12.16 -36.43 -1.83
N ASP A 963 12.32 -36.89 -0.59
CA ASP A 963 12.34 -38.31 -0.19
C ASP A 963 11.02 -38.76 0.48
N VAL A 964 9.98 -37.92 0.45
CA VAL A 964 8.65 -38.21 1.03
C VAL A 964 7.57 -38.11 -0.04
N GLY A 965 7.65 -39.01 -1.04
CA GLY A 965 6.65 -39.08 -2.10
C GLY A 965 7.11 -39.76 -3.39
N ASP A 966 7.76 -40.93 -3.32
CA ASP A 966 8.00 -41.72 -4.53
C ASP A 966 6.67 -42.32 -5.02
N GLY A 967 6.09 -41.69 -6.03
CA GLY A 967 4.67 -41.80 -6.36
C GLY A 967 4.37 -41.34 -7.78
N LEU A 968 4.66 -42.23 -8.74
CA LEU A 968 4.37 -42.20 -10.19
C LEU A 968 5.50 -41.66 -11.11
N GLY A 969 6.10 -42.60 -11.85
CA GLY A 969 7.02 -42.35 -12.97
C GLY A 969 7.02 -43.42 -14.07
N GLY A 970 5.99 -44.28 -14.14
CA GLY A 970 6.01 -45.54 -14.88
C GLY A 970 6.25 -45.48 -16.40
N ASP A 971 5.96 -44.34 -17.04
CA ASP A 971 6.18 -44.13 -18.49
C ASP A 971 7.53 -43.45 -18.82
N ALA A 972 8.32 -43.07 -17.80
CA ALA A 972 9.45 -42.17 -17.94
C ALA A 972 10.83 -42.88 -17.88
N LEU A 973 11.02 -43.96 -18.67
CA LEU A 973 12.27 -44.33 -19.40
C LEU A 973 12.25 -45.78 -19.96
N GLY A 974 11.41 -46.01 -20.97
CA GLY A 974 11.63 -46.97 -22.07
C GLY A 974 12.09 -48.41 -21.75
N LEU A 975 11.14 -49.30 -21.46
CA LEU A 975 11.38 -50.74 -21.42
C LEU A 975 11.83 -51.30 -22.78
N ASN A 976 12.99 -51.95 -22.79
CA ASN A 976 13.38 -53.00 -23.75
C ASN A 976 14.44 -53.91 -23.09
N ASP A 977 14.04 -55.09 -22.64
CA ASP A 977 14.95 -56.24 -22.57
C ASP A 977 15.38 -56.57 -24.02
N PRO A 978 16.67 -56.91 -24.30
CA PRO A 978 17.24 -58.13 -23.73
C PRO A 978 18.78 -58.21 -23.51
N THR A 979 19.18 -59.23 -22.73
CA THR A 979 20.44 -60.03 -22.83
C THR A 979 21.83 -59.36 -22.67
N THR A 980 22.58 -59.86 -21.67
CA THR A 980 24.02 -60.27 -21.67
C THR A 980 25.03 -59.51 -22.56
N SER A 981 26.20 -59.04 -22.07
CA SER A 981 27.11 -59.67 -21.08
C SER A 981 27.99 -58.65 -20.33
N GLN A 982 28.75 -59.16 -19.32
CA GLN A 982 30.12 -58.85 -18.84
C GLN A 982 30.81 -57.53 -19.31
N GLU A 983 31.64 -56.86 -18.49
CA GLU A 983 32.66 -57.43 -17.58
C GLU A 983 33.17 -56.40 -16.53
N GLU A 984 33.61 -56.88 -15.35
CA GLU A 984 34.67 -56.35 -14.43
C GLU A 984 34.71 -54.86 -13.95
N THR A 985 35.05 -54.50 -12.69
CA THR A 985 35.15 -55.23 -11.41
C THR A 985 35.04 -54.26 -10.21
N ALA A 986 34.21 -54.59 -9.21
CA ALA A 986 34.43 -54.25 -7.80
C ALA A 986 33.78 -55.34 -6.92
N GLY A 987 34.45 -55.76 -5.84
CA GLY A 987 34.08 -56.96 -5.09
C GLY A 987 32.90 -56.80 -4.11
N PRO A 988 32.33 -57.92 -3.61
CA PRO A 988 31.26 -57.88 -2.61
C PRO A 988 31.81 -57.49 -1.22
N THR A 989 31.10 -56.62 -0.52
CA THR A 989 31.27 -56.48 0.94
C THR A 989 30.45 -57.58 1.61
N ALA A 990 31.04 -58.31 2.56
CA ALA A 990 30.44 -59.53 3.08
C ALA A 990 29.21 -59.26 3.96
N THR A 991 28.08 -59.90 3.63
CA THR A 991 27.00 -60.14 4.59
C THR A 991 27.58 -60.94 5.75
N GLY A 992 27.59 -60.39 6.95
CA GLY A 992 27.95 -61.13 8.16
C GLY A 992 26.98 -62.28 8.40
N SER A 993 27.40 -63.29 9.16
CA SER A 993 26.50 -64.39 9.52
C SER A 993 25.29 -63.87 10.32
N ALA A 994 24.11 -64.40 10.01
CA ALA A 994 22.93 -64.19 10.84
C ALA A 994 23.19 -64.72 12.27
N LEU A 995 22.60 -64.05 13.25
CA LEU A 995 22.70 -64.37 14.67
C LEU A 995 21.30 -64.69 15.17
N ASP A 996 21.00 -65.98 15.30
CA ASP A 996 19.69 -66.46 15.76
C ASP A 996 19.55 -66.23 17.28
N PRO A 997 18.56 -65.45 17.76
CA PRO A 997 18.32 -65.27 19.19
C PRO A 997 17.74 -66.53 19.85
N VAL A 998 18.02 -66.72 21.15
CA VAL A 998 17.54 -67.87 21.94
C VAL A 998 16.18 -67.59 22.61
N SER A 999 15.89 -66.32 22.90
CA SER A 999 14.58 -65.86 23.37
C SER A 999 14.38 -64.36 23.11
N ALA A 1000 13.12 -63.93 23.07
CA ALA A 1000 12.73 -62.51 23.10
C ALA A 1000 11.90 -62.21 24.36
N THR A 1001 12.26 -61.15 25.08
CA THR A 1001 11.54 -60.75 26.32
C THR A 1001 11.16 -59.28 26.29
N VAL A 1002 9.96 -58.95 26.76
CA VAL A 1002 9.46 -57.56 26.73
C VAL A 1002 10.07 -56.73 27.85
N PHE A 1003 10.84 -55.71 27.48
CA PHE A 1003 11.43 -54.75 28.38
C PHE A 1003 10.54 -53.51 28.53
N SER A 1004 9.96 -53.33 29.72
CA SER A 1004 9.03 -52.23 30.05
C SER A 1004 9.39 -51.60 31.41
N PRO A 1005 10.39 -50.71 31.48
CA PRO A 1005 10.82 -50.09 32.72
C PRO A 1005 9.73 -49.17 33.29
N GLY A 1006 9.23 -49.52 34.48
CA GLY A 1006 8.22 -48.74 35.22
C GLY A 1006 6.76 -49.01 34.84
N GLY A 1007 6.49 -49.79 33.79
CA GLY A 1007 5.14 -50.11 33.32
C GLY A 1007 4.81 -51.60 33.32
N GLY A 1008 3.60 -51.94 32.88
CA GLY A 1008 3.27 -53.32 32.46
C GLY A 1008 3.98 -53.66 31.15
N ALA A 1009 4.27 -54.94 30.94
CA ALA A 1009 4.78 -55.47 29.68
C ALA A 1009 3.62 -55.77 28.71
N ASP A 1010 3.77 -55.32 27.47
CA ASP A 1010 2.80 -55.46 26.39
C ASP A 1010 2.89 -56.86 25.76
N ALA A 1011 1.78 -57.60 25.71
CA ALA A 1011 1.69 -58.94 25.13
C ALA A 1011 2.93 -59.85 25.34
N PRO A 1012 3.44 -60.04 26.58
CA PRO A 1012 4.71 -60.73 26.82
C PRO A 1012 4.69 -62.20 26.40
N GLU A 1013 3.52 -62.84 26.35
CA GLU A 1013 3.31 -64.19 25.82
C GLU A 1013 3.42 -64.30 24.28
N LEU A 1014 3.53 -63.17 23.56
CA LEU A 1014 3.73 -63.10 22.11
C LEU A 1014 5.13 -62.63 21.71
N ALA A 1015 6.04 -62.39 22.67
CA ALA A 1015 7.35 -61.79 22.43
C ALA A 1015 8.23 -62.59 21.45
N ASP A 1016 8.23 -63.93 21.59
CA ASP A 1016 9.01 -64.82 20.72
C ASP A 1016 8.52 -64.86 19.26
N LEU A 1017 7.32 -64.35 18.96
CA LEU A 1017 6.84 -64.21 17.56
C LEU A 1017 7.67 -63.18 16.77
N ALA A 1018 8.32 -62.24 17.45
CA ALA A 1018 9.20 -61.27 16.78
C ALA A 1018 10.55 -61.85 16.34
N ILE A 1019 10.80 -63.16 16.54
CA ILE A 1019 12.02 -63.88 16.15
C ILE A 1019 11.73 -65.30 15.60
N ASP A 1020 10.49 -65.59 15.17
CA ASP A 1020 10.07 -66.96 14.82
C ASP A 1020 10.36 -67.38 13.36
N GLY A 1021 10.77 -66.44 12.49
CA GLY A 1021 11.05 -66.66 11.08
C GLY A 1021 9.85 -66.48 10.14
N ASP A 1022 8.64 -66.22 10.65
CA ASP A 1022 7.40 -66.06 9.88
C ASP A 1022 6.90 -64.61 9.95
N THR A 1023 7.24 -63.83 8.93
CA THR A 1023 6.83 -62.42 8.81
C THR A 1023 5.32 -62.16 8.69
N SER A 1024 4.48 -63.20 8.80
CA SER A 1024 3.02 -63.09 8.96
C SER A 1024 2.52 -63.17 10.41
N THR A 1025 3.36 -63.56 11.38
CA THR A 1025 3.11 -63.37 12.81
C THR A 1025 3.53 -61.95 13.24
N VAL A 1026 3.17 -61.56 14.46
CA VAL A 1026 3.46 -60.22 15.03
C VAL A 1026 3.46 -60.25 16.55
N TRP A 1027 4.42 -59.56 17.15
CA TRP A 1027 4.29 -59.03 18.51
C TRP A 1027 3.71 -57.61 18.46
N PRO A 1028 2.50 -57.38 18.99
CA PRO A 1028 1.91 -56.05 19.12
C PRO A 1028 2.24 -55.42 20.48
N THR A 1029 2.43 -54.09 20.52
CA THR A 1029 2.28 -53.34 21.77
C THR A 1029 0.81 -53.30 22.21
N ASP A 1030 0.54 -52.82 23.42
CA ASP A 1030 -0.82 -52.42 23.80
C ASP A 1030 -1.29 -51.26 22.88
N THR A 1031 -2.61 -51.08 22.74
CA THR A 1031 -3.20 -49.89 22.09
C THR A 1031 -3.25 -48.73 23.09
N TYR A 1032 -2.54 -47.63 22.80
CA TYR A 1032 -2.47 -46.45 23.65
C TYR A 1032 -3.38 -45.32 23.17
N SER A 1033 -4.02 -44.62 24.11
CA SER A 1033 -4.91 -43.47 23.84
C SER A 1033 -4.16 -42.16 23.63
N ASP A 1034 -3.10 -41.92 24.41
CA ASP A 1034 -2.18 -40.80 24.24
C ASP A 1034 -0.93 -41.31 23.48
N ALA A 1035 -0.79 -40.89 22.22
CA ALA A 1035 0.12 -41.53 21.26
C ALA A 1035 1.58 -41.04 21.32
N VAL A 1036 1.79 -39.72 21.38
CA VAL A 1036 3.12 -39.08 21.27
C VAL A 1036 3.22 -37.88 22.21
N PRO A 1037 4.19 -37.84 23.14
CA PRO A 1037 5.06 -38.95 23.56
C PRO A 1037 4.24 -40.12 24.15
N PHE A 1038 4.92 -41.23 24.48
CA PHE A 1038 4.32 -42.28 25.33
C PHE A 1038 3.68 -41.65 26.59
N PRO A 1039 2.57 -42.21 27.12
CA PRO A 1039 1.89 -41.65 28.29
C PRO A 1039 2.83 -41.45 29.48
N ASN A 1040 2.64 -40.36 30.23
CA ASN A 1040 3.55 -39.87 31.29
C ASN A 1040 3.95 -40.87 32.40
N PHE A 1041 3.36 -42.07 32.45
CA PHE A 1041 3.71 -43.15 33.37
C PHE A 1041 4.67 -44.20 32.78
N LYS A 1042 5.05 -44.12 31.50
CA LYS A 1042 5.87 -45.11 30.78
C LYS A 1042 6.84 -44.43 29.82
N SER A 1043 8.13 -44.73 29.94
CA SER A 1043 9.18 -44.09 29.12
C SER A 1043 9.36 -44.72 27.72
N GLY A 1044 8.60 -45.78 27.41
CA GLY A 1044 8.68 -46.58 26.20
C GLY A 1044 8.50 -48.08 26.50
N VAL A 1045 8.68 -48.92 25.49
CA VAL A 1045 8.72 -50.40 25.60
C VAL A 1045 9.64 -50.96 24.51
N GLY A 1046 10.20 -52.16 24.68
CA GLY A 1046 10.99 -52.81 23.65
C GLY A 1046 11.10 -54.32 23.84
N LEU A 1047 11.80 -54.97 22.91
CA LEU A 1047 12.14 -56.39 22.97
C LEU A 1047 13.64 -56.56 23.25
N LEU A 1048 13.95 -57.28 24.31
CA LEU A 1048 15.30 -57.67 24.71
C LEU A 1048 15.55 -59.12 24.24
N LEU A 1049 16.48 -59.26 23.30
CA LEU A 1049 16.86 -60.51 22.65
C LEU A 1049 18.13 -61.07 23.30
N GLU A 1050 18.12 -62.33 23.72
CA GLU A 1050 19.28 -63.03 24.27
C GLU A 1050 19.96 -63.88 23.19
N LEU A 1051 21.29 -63.76 23.06
CA LEU A 1051 22.11 -64.47 22.08
C LEU A 1051 22.84 -65.68 22.72
N PRO A 1052 23.06 -66.78 21.97
CA PRO A 1052 23.63 -68.01 22.52
C PRO A 1052 25.10 -67.86 22.95
N GLU A 1053 25.86 -67.00 22.27
CA GLU A 1053 27.23 -66.60 22.63
C GLU A 1053 27.39 -65.08 22.40
N PRO A 1054 28.30 -64.37 23.10
CA PRO A 1054 28.47 -62.92 22.92
C PRO A 1054 29.00 -62.58 21.51
N ALA A 1055 28.30 -61.70 20.80
CA ALA A 1055 28.64 -61.34 19.42
C ALA A 1055 28.65 -59.82 19.18
N THR A 1056 29.47 -59.35 18.24
CA THR A 1056 29.44 -57.96 17.76
C THR A 1056 28.38 -57.83 16.67
N ILE A 1057 27.39 -56.97 16.91
CA ILE A 1057 26.30 -56.70 15.97
C ILE A 1057 26.79 -55.73 14.88
N GLY A 1058 26.58 -56.08 13.61
CA GLY A 1058 26.83 -55.20 12.46
C GLY A 1058 25.55 -54.62 11.85
N SER A 1059 24.43 -55.34 11.96
CA SER A 1059 23.11 -54.81 11.62
C SER A 1059 21.95 -55.52 12.33
N VAL A 1060 20.85 -54.79 12.46
CA VAL A 1060 19.55 -55.28 12.94
C VAL A 1060 18.52 -55.01 11.85
N THR A 1061 17.87 -56.05 11.34
CA THR A 1061 16.77 -55.93 10.38
C THR A 1061 15.46 -56.14 11.10
N ILE A 1062 14.57 -55.14 11.07
CA ILE A 1062 13.28 -55.15 11.75
C ILE A 1062 12.17 -55.07 10.70
N ASN A 1063 11.23 -56.01 10.75
CA ASN A 1063 10.00 -55.99 9.97
C ASN A 1063 8.82 -55.56 10.84
N LEU A 1064 7.92 -54.73 10.30
CA LEU A 1064 6.80 -54.16 11.05
C LEU A 1064 5.64 -53.74 10.15
N ASN A 1065 4.43 -53.77 10.69
CA ASN A 1065 3.22 -53.33 10.00
C ASN A 1065 2.77 -51.90 10.39
N SER A 1066 3.42 -51.30 11.38
CA SER A 1066 3.08 -49.98 11.93
C SER A 1066 3.72 -48.81 11.16
N THR A 1067 3.03 -47.68 11.12
CA THR A 1067 3.52 -46.42 10.53
C THR A 1067 4.02 -45.46 11.60
N GLY A 1068 5.14 -44.78 11.37
CA GLY A 1068 5.66 -43.74 12.28
C GLY A 1068 6.41 -44.24 13.52
N THR A 1069 6.44 -45.56 13.76
CA THR A 1069 7.27 -46.21 14.79
C THR A 1069 8.72 -45.76 14.67
N ALA A 1070 9.37 -45.36 15.77
CA ALA A 1070 10.80 -45.15 15.84
C ALA A 1070 11.43 -46.02 16.93
N VAL A 1071 12.59 -46.61 16.62
CA VAL A 1071 13.28 -47.53 17.53
C VAL A 1071 14.76 -47.18 17.69
N GLN A 1072 15.34 -47.59 18.81
CA GLN A 1072 16.76 -47.48 19.09
C GLN A 1072 17.33 -48.86 19.41
N VAL A 1073 18.44 -49.25 18.78
CA VAL A 1073 19.16 -50.47 19.13
C VAL A 1073 20.10 -50.16 20.30
N ARG A 1074 20.10 -51.03 21.32
CA ARG A 1074 20.88 -50.88 22.56
C ARG A 1074 21.47 -52.23 22.98
N SER A 1075 22.54 -52.24 23.76
CA SER A 1075 23.09 -53.46 24.40
C SER A 1075 22.86 -53.45 25.92
N ALA A 1076 22.73 -54.64 26.51
CA ALA A 1076 22.58 -54.81 27.95
C ALA A 1076 23.57 -55.83 28.51
N SER A 1077 24.10 -55.56 29.71
CA SER A 1077 25.03 -56.43 30.43
C SER A 1077 24.33 -57.57 31.20
N SER A 1078 23.01 -57.69 31.07
CA SER A 1078 22.15 -58.68 31.73
C SER A 1078 20.89 -58.92 30.89
N PRO A 1079 20.31 -60.14 30.88
CA PRO A 1079 19.00 -60.43 30.28
C PRO A 1079 17.81 -59.87 31.10
N SER A 1080 18.07 -59.10 32.16
CA SER A 1080 17.03 -58.37 32.92
C SER A 1080 17.57 -57.03 33.45
N PRO A 1081 17.78 -56.02 32.59
CA PRO A 1081 18.19 -54.69 33.01
C PRO A 1081 17.08 -54.03 33.86
N SER A 1082 17.47 -53.20 34.83
CA SER A 1082 16.52 -52.60 35.80
C SER A 1082 15.98 -51.23 35.39
N SER A 1083 16.66 -50.55 34.45
CA SER A 1083 16.25 -49.28 33.87
C SER A 1083 16.86 -49.12 32.46
N LEU A 1084 16.30 -48.24 31.63
CA LEU A 1084 16.89 -47.94 30.31
C LEU A 1084 18.31 -47.38 30.43
N GLU A 1085 18.59 -46.61 31.49
CA GLU A 1085 19.93 -46.09 31.83
C GLU A 1085 20.97 -47.19 32.07
N SER A 1086 20.57 -48.41 32.43
CA SER A 1086 21.45 -49.57 32.58
C SER A 1086 21.80 -50.29 31.26
N THR A 1087 21.42 -49.71 30.11
CA THR A 1087 21.70 -50.22 28.76
C THR A 1087 22.46 -49.19 27.93
N THR A 1088 23.40 -49.62 27.09
CA THR A 1088 24.21 -48.73 26.23
C THR A 1088 23.52 -48.53 24.88
N ALA A 1089 23.41 -47.31 24.39
CA ALA A 1089 22.91 -47.06 23.05
C ALA A 1089 23.93 -47.54 21.99
N LEU A 1090 23.46 -48.30 20.99
CA LEU A 1090 24.25 -48.75 19.83
C LEU A 1090 23.89 -47.95 18.56
N THR A 1091 22.72 -47.32 18.52
CA THR A 1091 22.28 -46.44 17.43
C THR A 1091 21.56 -45.23 17.98
N GLU A 1092 21.34 -44.21 17.14
CA GLU A 1092 20.32 -43.19 17.41
C GLU A 1092 18.90 -43.72 17.15
N PRO A 1093 17.85 -43.07 17.69
CA PRO A 1093 16.46 -43.38 17.37
C PRO A 1093 16.19 -43.25 15.86
N THR A 1094 15.80 -44.36 15.24
CA THR A 1094 15.60 -44.51 13.80
C THR A 1094 14.11 -44.72 13.52
N THR A 1095 13.48 -43.80 12.79
CA THR A 1095 12.10 -43.95 12.33
C THR A 1095 12.01 -45.00 11.23
N LEU A 1096 11.12 -45.96 11.40
CA LEU A 1096 10.96 -47.10 10.49
C LEU A 1096 9.76 -46.88 9.54
N ARG A 1097 9.84 -47.53 8.38
CA ARG A 1097 8.75 -47.62 7.38
C ARG A 1097 8.05 -48.98 7.52
N PRO A 1098 6.77 -49.15 7.15
CA PRO A 1098 6.16 -50.49 7.09
C PRO A 1098 6.94 -51.42 6.15
N GLY A 1099 7.07 -52.69 6.53
CA GLY A 1099 7.96 -53.66 5.91
C GLY A 1099 9.34 -53.75 6.59
N SER A 1100 10.32 -54.27 5.86
CA SER A 1100 11.66 -54.60 6.38
C SER A 1100 12.61 -53.39 6.34
N ASN A 1101 13.26 -53.11 7.48
CA ASN A 1101 14.17 -51.98 7.68
C ASN A 1101 15.49 -52.49 8.29
N THR A 1102 16.63 -52.29 7.62
CA THR A 1102 17.95 -52.65 8.17
C THR A 1102 18.65 -51.44 8.78
N ILE A 1103 18.80 -51.44 10.10
CA ILE A 1103 19.60 -50.49 10.86
C ILE A 1103 21.04 -51.03 10.92
N ARG A 1104 22.04 -50.24 10.56
CA ARG A 1104 23.45 -50.60 10.79
C ARG A 1104 23.88 -50.23 12.20
N VAL A 1105 24.80 -51.02 12.75
CA VAL A 1105 25.44 -50.75 14.03
C VAL A 1105 26.93 -50.58 13.77
N GLU A 1106 27.51 -49.48 14.28
CA GLU A 1106 28.93 -49.15 14.16
C GLU A 1106 29.58 -49.20 15.56
N ASP A 1107 30.85 -49.62 15.63
CA ASP A 1107 31.66 -49.70 16.86
C ASP A 1107 31.05 -50.45 18.08
N ALA A 1108 30.25 -51.50 17.85
CA ALA A 1108 29.67 -52.31 18.93
C ALA A 1108 30.70 -53.23 19.65
N GLU A 1109 30.71 -53.18 20.99
CA GLU A 1109 31.33 -54.23 21.81
C GLU A 1109 30.54 -55.56 21.73
N PRO A 1110 31.18 -56.73 21.86
CA PRO A 1110 30.48 -58.02 21.88
C PRO A 1110 29.46 -58.11 23.01
N THR A 1111 28.20 -58.38 22.69
CA THR A 1111 27.10 -58.49 23.66
C THR A 1111 26.35 -59.82 23.55
N SER A 1112 25.83 -60.30 24.67
CA SER A 1112 24.85 -61.40 24.71
C SER A 1112 23.40 -60.93 24.75
N ASN A 1113 23.14 -59.62 24.95
CA ASN A 1113 21.78 -59.08 25.01
C ASN A 1113 21.66 -57.84 24.11
N VAL A 1114 20.65 -57.84 23.24
CA VAL A 1114 20.34 -56.73 22.31
C VAL A 1114 18.91 -56.27 22.57
N LEU A 1115 18.73 -54.99 22.88
CA LEU A 1115 17.43 -54.36 23.10
C LEU A 1115 17.03 -53.55 21.87
N VAL A 1116 15.91 -53.91 21.25
CA VAL A 1116 15.19 -53.06 20.28
C VAL A 1116 14.16 -52.25 21.06
N TRP A 1117 14.48 -50.99 21.33
CA TRP A 1117 13.69 -50.09 22.18
C TRP A 1117 12.81 -49.16 21.34
N ILE A 1118 11.49 -49.20 21.49
CA ILE A 1118 10.57 -48.29 20.80
C ILE A 1118 10.58 -46.95 21.53
N THR A 1119 11.13 -45.92 20.87
CA THR A 1119 11.21 -44.55 21.38
C THR A 1119 9.96 -43.74 21.04
N THR A 1120 9.35 -44.02 19.88
CA THR A 1120 8.12 -43.38 19.40
C THR A 1120 7.15 -44.47 18.95
N LEU A 1121 5.97 -44.48 19.55
CA LEU A 1121 4.89 -45.41 19.19
C LEU A 1121 4.34 -45.09 17.79
N GLY A 1122 4.06 -46.12 17.00
CA GLY A 1122 3.47 -45.97 15.67
C GLY A 1122 1.94 -45.94 15.68
N GLN A 1123 1.38 -46.07 14.48
CA GLN A 1123 -0.04 -46.32 14.25
C GLN A 1123 -0.29 -47.54 13.36
N VAL A 1124 -1.31 -48.32 13.72
CA VAL A 1124 -1.89 -49.43 12.94
C VAL A 1124 -3.41 -49.22 12.88
N ASP A 1125 -4.00 -49.19 11.69
CA ASP A 1125 -5.44 -48.94 11.43
C ASP A 1125 -6.04 -47.68 12.10
N GLY A 1126 -5.19 -46.73 12.52
CA GLY A 1126 -5.58 -45.50 13.23
C GLY A 1126 -5.53 -45.61 14.75
N GLU A 1127 -5.24 -46.79 15.31
CA GLU A 1127 -4.90 -46.98 16.72
C GLU A 1127 -3.40 -46.70 16.95
N SER A 1128 -3.05 -46.09 18.08
CA SER A 1128 -1.66 -45.88 18.49
C SER A 1128 -1.10 -47.21 19.01
N ARG A 1129 -0.33 -47.90 18.16
CA ARG A 1129 0.22 -49.24 18.39
C ARG A 1129 1.43 -49.48 17.49
N THR A 1130 2.39 -50.26 17.97
CA THR A 1130 3.51 -50.75 17.17
C THR A 1130 3.41 -52.28 17.05
N ASP A 1131 3.29 -52.76 15.81
CA ASP A 1131 3.34 -54.20 15.47
C ASP A 1131 4.69 -54.52 14.84
N ILE A 1132 5.49 -55.40 15.46
CA ILE A 1132 6.77 -55.92 14.94
C ILE A 1132 6.56 -57.38 14.52
N SER A 1133 6.95 -57.74 13.30
CA SER A 1133 6.76 -59.09 12.74
C SER A 1133 8.04 -59.93 12.62
N GLU A 1134 9.23 -59.33 12.69
CA GLU A 1134 10.51 -60.06 12.65
C GLU A 1134 11.68 -59.16 13.09
N ILE A 1135 12.70 -59.72 13.76
CA ILE A 1135 13.94 -59.04 14.15
C ILE A 1135 15.14 -59.96 13.90
N THR A 1136 15.75 -59.83 12.71
CA THR A 1136 16.96 -60.57 12.34
C THR A 1136 18.22 -59.79 12.73
N LEU A 1137 19.10 -60.38 13.54
CA LEU A 1137 20.42 -59.84 13.88
C LEU A 1137 21.49 -60.39 12.92
N ASN A 1138 22.48 -59.57 12.55
CA ASN A 1138 23.66 -60.01 11.79
C ASN A 1138 24.95 -59.56 12.47
N ALA A 1139 25.96 -60.43 12.45
CA ALA A 1139 27.29 -60.11 12.95
C ALA A 1139 27.98 -59.03 12.10
N ALA A 1140 28.89 -58.27 12.70
CA ALA A 1140 29.87 -57.46 11.95
C ALA A 1140 30.88 -58.37 11.22
N SER A 1141 31.35 -57.94 10.05
CA SER A 1141 32.21 -58.69 9.13
C SER A 1141 33.64 -58.16 8.99
#